data_AF-A0A8H6Q343-F1
#
_entry.id   AF-A0A8H6Q343-F1
#
_cell.length_a   1.000
_cell.length_b   1.000
_cell.length_c   1.000
_cell.angle_alpha   90.00
_cell.angle_beta   90.00
_cell.angle_gamma   90.00
#
_symmetry.space_group_name_H-M   'P 1'
#
loop_
_entity.id
_entity.type
_entity.pdbx_description
1 polymer ?
#
loop_
_entity_poly.entity_id
_entity_poly.type
_entity_poly.pdbx_seq_one_letter_code
_entity_poly.pdbx_strand_id
1 'polypeptide(L)'
;METKPKRLSHDAYTVALLTPLEVELSPMRYMLDEEHQPLPSARGDPNNYVLGRLCQHNVVIASLPAGYQGTISAAVVARDLARTFPSVTLRLLVGIGGGVPSDNTDIRLGDVVVSVPSGTQGGVVQYDLGKQTTTGFQRKGFLCPPPNEWLAIPPKMQSDHRVRSNMVSSHIGDMLRRFPTLSEYKRPSPEMDILFKSDYNHCMGKPTCQSCDRQKAVPRQKRSAPDRSFVHYGVIASGNRVMKNAKKRDMISKSSEGAICFEMEAAGLMNDIRCIVIRGISDYADSHKNDIWHPYAAAAATALAKELLSGAIRKLTKDVKMLAAAIQSSRATAALKAFYTEGKRLNIERISGQLLPMSHCYINLAVVKRSLEVGENHQSFSLMSRLKVQADKDTDIVPLPSLFEPRTGSSQTPSVPKRILIEGRAGVGKTTLCKKIVYDHLHHQMWSHLFDWVLWVPLRKLRRRSETTVAYNLENMFYDEYFSQQPDGKDLARALWQAVNDPSLSNRVLFLLDGLDEISSEWDTDAPMHDFVSHLLKQPQAIITTRPRPSDEIDLGTVDLELETIGFLPDQVNKYINHPEIVPDGGTAREIESFLQKHTLMQSLMQIPIQMDALCYSWERDSLEGRPQTMTSIYQATVLKLWRKDILQLGIRDDQGMPLTEGRVKDIFESDIEDYIPNEINLIEGLAFHGLTNDIIEYRLKDESHSTTFPNSTERSFLALATVCFGRSHFCVPQTSRDTSKVFVSFT
;
A
#
# COMPACT_ATOMS: atom_id res chain seq x y z
N MET A 1 -29.62 7.14 -23.14
CA MET A 1 -28.15 6.99 -23.26
C MET A 1 -27.81 5.63 -22.68
N GLU A 2 -27.50 4.64 -23.53
CA GLU A 2 -26.95 3.36 -23.05
C GLU A 2 -25.56 3.63 -22.46
N THR A 3 -25.43 3.46 -21.14
CA THR A 3 -24.15 3.54 -20.45
C THR A 3 -23.27 2.41 -20.96
N LYS A 4 -22.09 2.74 -21.52
CA LYS A 4 -21.11 1.73 -21.95
C LYS A 4 -20.83 0.77 -20.78
N PRO A 5 -20.81 -0.56 -21.02
CA PRO A 5 -20.55 -1.54 -19.97
C PRO A 5 -19.20 -1.25 -19.31
N LYS A 6 -19.15 -1.36 -17.98
CA LYS A 6 -17.98 -1.06 -17.17
C LYS A 6 -16.85 -2.05 -17.47
N ARG A 7 -15.61 -1.56 -17.62
CA ARG A 7 -14.40 -2.41 -17.73
C ARG A 7 -13.60 -2.32 -16.44
N LEU A 8 -13.33 -3.46 -15.81
CA LEU A 8 -12.58 -3.58 -14.55
C LEU A 8 -11.25 -4.34 -14.79
N SER A 9 -10.38 -4.45 -13.78
CA SER A 9 -9.23 -5.35 -13.83
C SER A 9 -9.59 -6.76 -13.35
N HIS A 10 -8.73 -7.75 -13.63
CA HIS A 10 -8.89 -9.12 -13.11
C HIS A 10 -9.00 -9.16 -11.57
N ASP A 11 -8.25 -8.31 -10.86
CA ASP A 11 -8.25 -8.25 -9.40
C ASP A 11 -9.54 -7.68 -8.80
N ALA A 12 -10.39 -7.07 -9.61
CA ALA A 12 -11.65 -6.52 -9.13
C ALA A 12 -12.69 -7.60 -8.80
N TYR A 13 -12.52 -8.84 -9.29
CA TYR A 13 -13.47 -9.94 -9.16
C TYR A 13 -13.14 -10.80 -7.94
N THR A 14 -14.15 -11.03 -7.09
CA THR A 14 -13.95 -11.64 -5.76
C THR A 14 -14.73 -12.93 -5.57
N VAL A 15 -15.67 -13.22 -6.46
CA VAL A 15 -16.53 -14.40 -6.40
C VAL A 15 -16.49 -15.12 -7.74
N ALA A 16 -16.30 -16.44 -7.72
CA ALA A 16 -16.35 -17.28 -8.90
C ALA A 16 -17.58 -18.18 -8.90
N LEU A 17 -18.22 -18.27 -10.07
CA LEU A 17 -19.43 -19.04 -10.31
C LEU A 17 -19.13 -20.02 -11.45
N LEU A 18 -19.12 -21.31 -11.16
CA LEU A 18 -18.93 -22.36 -12.17
C LEU A 18 -20.28 -22.95 -12.54
N THR A 19 -20.64 -22.87 -13.82
CA THR A 19 -21.89 -23.40 -14.39
C THR A 19 -21.57 -24.38 -15.53
N PRO A 20 -21.57 -25.70 -15.27
CA PRO A 20 -21.13 -26.69 -16.25
C PRO A 20 -21.82 -26.68 -17.62
N LEU A 21 -23.11 -26.43 -17.69
CA LEU A 21 -23.94 -26.53 -18.91
C LEU A 21 -24.42 -25.15 -19.38
N GLU A 22 -24.74 -25.04 -20.68
CA GLU A 22 -25.31 -23.81 -21.25
C GLU A 22 -26.64 -23.43 -20.57
N VAL A 23 -27.53 -24.40 -20.35
CA VAL A 23 -28.80 -24.21 -19.61
C VAL A 23 -28.59 -23.71 -18.18
N GLU A 24 -27.39 -23.87 -17.61
CA GLU A 24 -27.00 -23.36 -16.29
C GLU A 24 -26.34 -21.98 -16.38
N LEU A 25 -25.56 -21.73 -17.43
CA LEU A 25 -24.92 -20.45 -17.71
C LEU A 25 -25.96 -19.34 -17.98
N SER A 26 -26.97 -19.65 -18.78
CA SER A 26 -28.01 -18.70 -19.19
C SER A 26 -28.69 -17.97 -18.01
N PRO A 27 -29.29 -18.65 -17.02
CA PRO A 27 -29.87 -17.96 -15.87
C PRO A 27 -28.80 -17.24 -15.04
N MET A 28 -27.59 -17.79 -14.91
CA MET A 28 -26.50 -17.17 -14.16
C MET A 28 -26.10 -15.81 -14.73
N ARG A 29 -25.96 -15.72 -16.06
CA ARG A 29 -25.68 -14.48 -16.78
C ARG A 29 -26.83 -13.50 -16.70
N TYR A 30 -28.05 -13.93 -17.00
CA TYR A 30 -29.20 -13.01 -17.09
C TYR A 30 -29.82 -12.64 -15.73
N MET A 31 -29.36 -13.25 -14.63
CA MET A 31 -29.62 -12.78 -13.27
C MET A 31 -28.63 -11.75 -12.74
N LEU A 32 -27.56 -11.44 -13.48
CA LEU A 32 -26.65 -10.33 -13.15
C LEU A 32 -27.43 -9.02 -12.98
N ASP A 33 -26.94 -8.18 -12.07
CA ASP A 33 -27.43 -6.81 -11.93
C ASP A 33 -26.77 -5.89 -12.96
N GLU A 34 -25.55 -6.23 -13.37
CA GLU A 34 -24.76 -5.52 -14.38
C GLU A 34 -23.81 -6.51 -15.07
N GLU A 35 -23.74 -6.50 -16.41
CA GLU A 35 -22.74 -7.24 -17.17
C GLU A 35 -21.57 -6.30 -17.51
N HIS A 36 -20.34 -6.74 -17.25
CA HIS A 36 -19.12 -5.98 -17.49
C HIS A 36 -18.52 -6.31 -18.86
N GLN A 37 -17.63 -5.46 -19.36
CA GLN A 37 -16.89 -5.76 -20.59
C GLN A 37 -15.96 -6.98 -20.40
N PRO A 38 -15.81 -7.84 -21.41
CA PRO A 38 -14.81 -8.90 -21.42
C PRO A 38 -13.40 -8.36 -21.20
N LEU A 39 -12.56 -9.16 -20.55
CA LEU A 39 -11.14 -8.87 -20.37
C LEU A 39 -10.29 -9.65 -21.37
N PRO A 40 -9.08 -9.17 -21.70
CA PRO A 40 -8.15 -9.92 -22.52
C PRO A 40 -7.83 -11.27 -21.88
N SER A 41 -7.86 -12.34 -22.67
CA SER A 41 -7.52 -13.68 -22.19
C SER A 41 -6.13 -13.71 -21.57
N ALA A 42 -6.00 -14.31 -20.39
CA ALA A 42 -4.72 -14.53 -19.76
C ALA A 42 -3.90 -15.57 -20.55
N ARG A 43 -2.57 -15.40 -20.58
CA ARG A 43 -1.69 -16.32 -21.29
C ARG A 43 -1.87 -17.75 -20.75
N GLY A 44 -2.17 -18.68 -21.66
CA GLY A 44 -2.35 -20.10 -21.34
C GLY A 44 -3.69 -20.44 -20.68
N ASP A 45 -4.63 -19.51 -20.56
CA ASP A 45 -6.00 -19.78 -20.13
C ASP A 45 -6.93 -19.78 -21.36
N PRO A 46 -7.48 -20.93 -21.78
CA PRO A 46 -8.37 -21.03 -22.93
C PRO A 46 -9.84 -20.73 -22.58
N ASN A 47 -10.17 -20.47 -21.31
CA ASN A 47 -11.56 -20.30 -20.89
C ASN A 47 -12.13 -18.97 -21.37
N ASN A 48 -13.45 -18.96 -21.61
CA ASN A 48 -14.21 -17.76 -21.87
C ASN A 48 -15.06 -17.41 -20.65
N TYR A 49 -14.90 -16.20 -20.13
CA TYR A 49 -15.54 -15.75 -18.90
C TYR A 49 -16.63 -14.74 -19.16
N VAL A 50 -17.77 -14.90 -18.50
CA VAL A 50 -18.77 -13.84 -18.38
C VAL A 50 -18.49 -13.07 -17.09
N LEU A 51 -18.37 -11.76 -17.20
CA LEU A 51 -18.00 -10.88 -16.09
C LEU A 51 -19.16 -9.98 -15.75
N GLY A 52 -19.39 -9.73 -14.46
CA GLY A 52 -20.45 -8.83 -14.06
C GLY A 52 -20.50 -8.56 -12.58
N ARG A 53 -21.62 -7.98 -12.17
CA ARG A 53 -21.97 -7.73 -10.78
C ARG A 53 -23.24 -8.47 -10.41
N LEU A 54 -23.19 -9.21 -9.32
CA LEU A 54 -24.32 -9.89 -8.71
C LEU A 54 -24.43 -9.42 -7.26
N CYS A 55 -25.53 -8.74 -6.96
CA CYS A 55 -25.71 -7.95 -5.74
C CYS A 55 -24.60 -6.88 -5.60
N GLN A 56 -23.78 -7.00 -4.56
CA GLN A 56 -22.66 -6.10 -4.27
C GLN A 56 -21.29 -6.72 -4.63
N HIS A 57 -21.28 -7.86 -5.34
CA HIS A 57 -20.05 -8.59 -5.69
C HIS A 57 -19.76 -8.53 -7.17
N ASN A 58 -18.51 -8.23 -7.51
CA ASN A 58 -17.99 -8.48 -8.84
C ASN A 58 -17.74 -9.99 -8.97
N VAL A 59 -18.45 -10.62 -9.91
CA VAL A 59 -18.45 -12.06 -10.15
C VAL A 59 -17.81 -12.40 -11.48
N VAL A 60 -17.07 -13.51 -11.51
CA VAL A 60 -16.63 -14.18 -12.72
C VAL A 60 -17.42 -15.48 -12.88
N ILE A 61 -18.05 -15.65 -14.05
CA ILE A 61 -18.79 -16.87 -14.39
C ILE A 61 -17.98 -17.63 -15.44
N ALA A 62 -17.78 -18.92 -15.20
CA ALA A 62 -17.16 -19.83 -16.16
C ALA A 62 -18.07 -21.03 -16.45
N SER A 63 -18.04 -21.46 -17.70
CA SER A 63 -18.69 -22.69 -18.16
C SER A 63 -17.66 -23.69 -18.68
N LEU A 64 -18.03 -24.97 -18.69
CA LEU A 64 -17.19 -25.96 -19.35
C LEU A 64 -17.21 -25.77 -20.87
N PRO A 65 -16.15 -26.16 -21.58
CA PRO A 65 -16.16 -26.19 -23.04
C PRO A 65 -17.31 -27.05 -23.56
N ALA A 66 -17.90 -26.65 -24.69
CA ALA A 66 -19.03 -27.36 -25.29
C ALA A 66 -18.70 -28.85 -25.51
N GLY A 67 -19.58 -29.74 -25.03
CA GLY A 67 -19.42 -31.19 -25.12
C GLY A 67 -18.56 -31.83 -24.02
N TYR A 68 -17.94 -31.04 -23.14
CA TYR A 68 -17.19 -31.55 -21.98
C TYR A 68 -18.05 -31.53 -20.71
N GLN A 69 -17.91 -32.56 -19.89
CA GLN A 69 -18.61 -32.74 -18.61
C GLN A 69 -17.71 -33.48 -17.62
N GLY A 70 -18.13 -33.52 -16.35
CA GLY A 70 -17.49 -34.35 -15.33
C GLY A 70 -16.33 -33.68 -14.59
N THR A 71 -15.73 -34.44 -13.67
CA THR A 71 -14.83 -33.90 -12.64
C THR A 71 -13.55 -33.30 -13.19
N ILE A 72 -12.98 -33.89 -14.25
CA ILE A 72 -11.70 -33.46 -14.82
C ILE A 72 -11.84 -32.09 -15.50
N SER A 73 -12.88 -31.93 -16.33
CA SER A 73 -13.10 -30.67 -17.05
C SER A 73 -13.38 -29.54 -16.06
N ALA A 74 -14.20 -29.78 -15.04
CA ALA A 74 -14.46 -28.84 -13.96
C ALA A 74 -13.18 -28.41 -13.23
N ALA A 75 -12.30 -29.37 -12.89
CA ALA A 75 -11.04 -29.06 -12.21
C ALA A 75 -10.11 -28.19 -13.06
N VAL A 76 -10.02 -28.44 -14.37
CA VAL A 76 -9.17 -27.65 -15.29
C VAL A 76 -9.69 -26.22 -15.39
N VAL A 77 -10.99 -26.04 -15.70
CA VAL A 77 -11.60 -24.71 -15.83
C VAL A 77 -11.47 -23.92 -14.53
N ALA A 78 -11.75 -24.55 -13.39
CA ALA A 78 -11.67 -23.88 -12.09
C ALA A 78 -10.23 -23.50 -11.69
N ARG A 79 -9.24 -24.33 -12.05
CA ARG A 79 -7.82 -24.04 -11.82
C ARG A 79 -7.36 -22.83 -12.63
N ASP A 80 -7.70 -22.80 -13.91
CA ASP A 80 -7.36 -21.67 -14.77
C ASP A 80 -8.09 -20.39 -14.35
N LEU A 81 -9.36 -20.48 -13.95
CA LEU A 81 -10.09 -19.36 -13.34
C LEU A 81 -9.36 -18.81 -12.11
N ALA A 82 -8.97 -19.68 -11.19
CA ALA A 82 -8.27 -19.27 -9.97
C ALA A 82 -6.91 -18.61 -10.26
N ARG A 83 -6.24 -19.03 -11.34
CA ARG A 83 -4.98 -18.42 -11.82
C ARG A 83 -5.20 -17.06 -12.47
N THR A 84 -6.27 -16.90 -13.25
CA THR A 84 -6.58 -15.67 -13.99
C THR A 84 -7.20 -14.60 -13.10
N PHE A 85 -7.95 -14.99 -12.06
CA PHE A 85 -8.61 -14.08 -11.12
C PHE A 85 -8.10 -14.34 -9.68
N PRO A 86 -6.92 -13.83 -9.30
CA PRO A 86 -6.27 -14.18 -8.04
C PRO A 86 -7.00 -13.65 -6.81
N SER A 87 -7.86 -12.63 -6.98
CA SER A 87 -8.66 -12.02 -5.91
C SER A 87 -9.96 -12.77 -5.58
N VAL A 88 -10.23 -13.90 -6.26
CA VAL A 88 -11.39 -14.76 -5.98
C VAL A 88 -11.25 -15.44 -4.63
N THR A 89 -12.17 -15.13 -3.72
CA THR A 89 -12.19 -15.61 -2.33
C THR A 89 -13.41 -16.47 -2.00
N LEU A 90 -14.46 -16.45 -2.81
CA LEU A 90 -15.63 -17.34 -2.69
C LEU A 90 -15.89 -18.03 -4.02
N ARG A 91 -16.18 -19.34 -3.98
CA ARG A 91 -16.43 -20.15 -5.17
C ARG A 91 -17.71 -20.93 -5.00
N LEU A 92 -18.60 -20.84 -5.98
CA LEU A 92 -19.84 -21.59 -6.04
C LEU A 92 -19.85 -22.47 -7.29
N LEU A 93 -20.23 -23.73 -7.15
CA LEU A 93 -20.61 -24.60 -8.26
C LEU A 93 -22.13 -24.64 -8.32
N VAL A 94 -22.70 -24.08 -9.38
CA VAL A 94 -24.15 -23.89 -9.51
C VAL A 94 -24.64 -24.60 -10.76
N GLY A 95 -25.68 -25.41 -10.62
CA GLY A 95 -26.25 -26.10 -11.76
C GLY A 95 -27.41 -27.01 -11.39
N ILE A 96 -27.66 -28.03 -12.19
CA ILE A 96 -28.71 -29.03 -11.98
C ILE A 96 -28.16 -30.31 -11.37
N GLY A 97 -29.03 -31.08 -10.73
CA GLY A 97 -28.73 -32.40 -10.18
C GLY A 97 -29.99 -33.25 -10.02
N GLY A 98 -29.78 -34.55 -9.78
CA GLY A 98 -30.85 -35.50 -9.50
C GLY A 98 -31.16 -35.57 -8.01
N GLY A 99 -32.42 -35.46 -7.63
CA GLY A 99 -32.86 -35.51 -6.23
C GLY A 99 -32.97 -36.94 -5.69
N VAL A 100 -32.73 -37.11 -4.39
CA VAL A 100 -32.93 -38.37 -3.68
C VAL A 100 -33.99 -38.18 -2.60
N PRO A 101 -35.27 -38.45 -2.91
CA PRO A 101 -36.34 -38.40 -1.92
C PRO A 101 -36.16 -39.52 -0.88
N SER A 102 -36.49 -39.23 0.38
CA SER A 102 -36.53 -40.22 1.46
C SER A 102 -37.65 -39.88 2.45
N ASP A 103 -37.95 -40.78 3.37
CA ASP A 103 -38.96 -40.55 4.41
C ASP A 103 -38.63 -39.34 5.29
N ASN A 104 -37.34 -39.02 5.45
CA ASN A 104 -36.87 -37.89 6.25
C ASN A 104 -36.72 -36.59 5.43
N THR A 105 -36.68 -36.69 4.10
CA THR A 105 -36.42 -35.57 3.20
C THR A 105 -37.29 -35.67 1.95
N ASP A 106 -38.41 -34.95 1.94
CA ASP A 106 -39.30 -34.83 0.78
C ASP A 106 -38.69 -33.87 -0.26
N ILE A 107 -37.73 -34.34 -1.05
CA ILE A 107 -37.16 -33.58 -2.18
C ILE A 107 -38.07 -33.70 -3.40
N ARG A 108 -38.30 -32.57 -4.08
CA ARG A 108 -39.15 -32.48 -5.27
C ARG A 108 -38.46 -31.82 -6.45
N LEU A 109 -38.99 -32.05 -7.66
CA LEU A 109 -38.51 -31.35 -8.85
C LEU A 109 -38.68 -29.83 -8.69
N GLY A 110 -37.64 -29.09 -9.07
CA GLY A 110 -37.56 -27.65 -8.90
C GLY A 110 -37.19 -27.17 -7.49
N ASP A 111 -37.00 -28.07 -6.51
CA ASP A 111 -36.32 -27.72 -5.26
C ASP A 111 -34.83 -27.47 -5.49
N VAL A 112 -34.15 -26.93 -4.49
CA VAL A 112 -32.70 -26.66 -4.53
C VAL A 112 -32.00 -27.33 -3.37
N VAL A 113 -30.86 -27.95 -3.63
CA VAL A 113 -29.99 -28.58 -2.63
C VAL A 113 -28.70 -27.78 -2.51
N VAL A 114 -28.28 -27.49 -1.27
CA VAL A 114 -26.99 -26.87 -0.95
C VAL A 114 -26.12 -27.88 -0.21
N SER A 115 -24.87 -28.04 -0.65
CA SER A 115 -23.92 -28.93 0.02
C SER A 115 -23.55 -28.42 1.42
N VAL A 116 -23.77 -29.26 2.43
CA VAL A 116 -23.38 -28.98 3.82
C VAL A 116 -22.75 -30.22 4.43
N PRO A 117 -21.60 -30.10 5.15
CA PRO A 117 -21.00 -31.22 5.86
C PRO A 117 -21.97 -31.89 6.82
N SER A 118 -21.94 -33.22 6.86
CA SER A 118 -22.76 -34.03 7.76
C SER A 118 -22.00 -35.30 8.10
N GLY A 119 -22.08 -35.71 9.37
CA GLY A 119 -21.37 -36.88 9.90
C GLY A 119 -19.88 -36.87 9.55
N THR A 120 -19.42 -37.84 8.76
CA THR A 120 -18.01 -37.93 8.32
C THR A 120 -17.77 -37.38 6.91
N GLN A 121 -18.79 -36.84 6.24
CA GLN A 121 -18.68 -36.30 4.89
C GLN A 121 -18.53 -34.77 4.88
N GLY A 122 -17.60 -34.25 4.07
CA GLY A 122 -17.37 -32.80 3.87
C GLY A 122 -18.45 -32.05 3.09
N GLY A 123 -19.65 -32.63 2.94
CA GLY A 123 -20.79 -32.08 2.21
C GLY A 123 -20.88 -32.53 0.75
N VAL A 124 -19.78 -33.07 0.20
CA VAL A 124 -19.76 -33.78 -1.08
C VAL A 124 -19.04 -35.10 -0.88
N VAL A 125 -19.51 -36.14 -1.57
CA VAL A 125 -18.94 -37.48 -1.53
C VAL A 125 -18.73 -38.00 -2.94
N GLN A 126 -17.51 -38.42 -3.27
CA GLN A 126 -17.27 -39.09 -4.56
C GLN A 126 -17.73 -40.55 -4.47
N TYR A 127 -18.88 -40.86 -5.05
CA TYR A 127 -19.53 -42.16 -4.83
C TYR A 127 -18.92 -43.28 -5.69
N ASP A 128 -18.21 -42.94 -6.76
CA ASP A 128 -17.65 -43.88 -7.73
C ASP A 128 -16.14 -44.07 -7.62
N LEU A 129 -15.48 -43.40 -6.66
CA LEU A 129 -14.07 -43.61 -6.34
C LEU A 129 -13.91 -44.72 -5.31
N GLY A 130 -13.24 -45.81 -5.68
CA GLY A 130 -13.14 -46.97 -4.80
C GLY A 130 -12.50 -48.18 -5.47
N LYS A 131 -12.49 -49.30 -4.74
CA LYS A 131 -12.02 -50.59 -5.22
C LYS A 131 -13.21 -51.50 -5.51
N GLN A 132 -13.22 -52.11 -6.69
CA GLN A 132 -14.11 -53.24 -6.95
C GLN A 132 -13.50 -54.48 -6.29
N THR A 133 -14.22 -55.09 -5.35
CA THR A 133 -13.79 -56.31 -4.63
C THR A 133 -14.74 -57.47 -4.91
N THR A 134 -14.36 -58.69 -4.50
CA THR A 134 -15.22 -59.87 -4.60
C THR A 134 -16.51 -59.74 -3.79
N THR A 135 -16.53 -58.91 -2.74
CA THR A 135 -17.69 -58.64 -1.89
C THR A 135 -18.47 -57.38 -2.28
N GLY A 136 -18.06 -56.68 -3.35
CA GLY A 136 -18.71 -55.47 -3.84
C GLY A 136 -17.78 -54.26 -3.96
N PHE A 137 -18.38 -53.09 -4.20
CA PHE A 137 -17.63 -51.85 -4.36
C PHE A 137 -17.32 -51.23 -2.99
N GLN A 138 -16.03 -51.03 -2.70
CA GLN A 138 -15.55 -50.36 -1.51
C GLN A 138 -15.13 -48.93 -1.84
N ARG A 139 -15.95 -47.95 -1.44
CA ARG A 139 -15.66 -46.52 -1.64
C ARG A 139 -14.36 -46.13 -0.93
N LYS A 140 -13.59 -45.24 -1.56
CA LYS A 140 -12.34 -44.67 -1.04
C LYS A 140 -12.31 -43.16 -1.20
N GLY A 141 -11.40 -42.55 -0.46
CA GLY A 141 -11.13 -41.13 -0.53
C GLY A 141 -12.04 -40.31 0.37
N PHE A 142 -11.63 -39.07 0.55
CA PHE A 142 -12.31 -38.04 1.32
C PHE A 142 -12.26 -36.76 0.49
N LEU A 143 -13.34 -35.98 0.54
CA LEU A 143 -13.41 -34.67 -0.09
C LEU A 143 -13.50 -33.61 1.00
N CYS A 144 -12.60 -32.62 0.93
CA CYS A 144 -12.56 -31.55 1.91
C CYS A 144 -13.87 -30.75 1.92
N PRO A 145 -14.32 -30.28 3.10
CA PRO A 145 -15.40 -29.32 3.18
C PRO A 145 -14.99 -27.95 2.62
N PRO A 146 -15.95 -27.10 2.22
CA PRO A 146 -15.69 -25.69 1.98
C PRO A 146 -15.09 -25.01 3.23
N PRO A 147 -14.33 -23.91 3.08
CA PRO A 147 -13.88 -23.09 4.21
C PRO A 147 -15.01 -22.70 5.17
N ASN A 148 -14.69 -22.67 6.48
CA ASN A 148 -15.65 -22.39 7.56
C ASN A 148 -16.40 -21.06 7.37
N GLU A 149 -15.71 -20.07 6.81
CA GLU A 149 -16.25 -18.76 6.47
C GLU A 149 -17.47 -18.84 5.54
N TRP A 150 -17.41 -19.74 4.55
CA TRP A 150 -18.50 -19.94 3.60
C TRP A 150 -19.58 -20.84 4.20
N LEU A 151 -19.18 -21.83 5.03
CA LEU A 151 -20.10 -22.72 5.75
C LEU A 151 -20.92 -22.03 6.84
N ALA A 152 -20.54 -20.82 7.27
CA ALA A 152 -21.37 -20.01 8.15
C ALA A 152 -22.63 -19.47 7.47
N ILE A 153 -22.69 -19.49 6.13
CA ILE A 153 -23.79 -18.91 5.35
C ILE A 153 -25.04 -19.81 5.36
N PRO A 154 -24.96 -21.13 5.04
CA PRO A 154 -26.13 -22.00 5.02
C PRO A 154 -26.95 -22.05 6.32
N PRO A 155 -26.36 -22.13 7.53
CA PRO A 155 -27.14 -22.13 8.78
C PRO A 155 -27.96 -20.85 8.99
N LYS A 156 -27.40 -19.68 8.60
CA LYS A 156 -28.12 -18.41 8.67
C LYS A 156 -29.29 -18.39 7.69
N MET A 157 -29.07 -18.78 6.43
CA MET A 157 -30.14 -18.88 5.43
C MET A 157 -31.23 -19.86 5.87
N GLN A 158 -30.84 -21.02 6.39
CA GLN A 158 -31.77 -22.02 6.90
C GLN A 158 -32.61 -21.46 8.06
N SER A 159 -32.01 -20.65 8.94
CA SER A 159 -32.74 -19.95 10.00
C SER A 159 -33.73 -18.93 9.44
N ASP A 160 -33.31 -18.11 8.46
CA ASP A 160 -34.17 -17.11 7.82
C ASP A 160 -35.37 -17.78 7.14
N HIS A 161 -35.16 -18.92 6.48
CA HIS A 161 -36.20 -19.68 5.77
C HIS A 161 -37.22 -20.36 6.69
N ARG A 162 -36.98 -20.43 8.01
CA ARG A 162 -37.99 -20.91 8.98
C ARG A 162 -39.12 -19.92 9.18
N VAL A 163 -38.86 -18.63 8.98
CA VAL A 163 -39.81 -17.54 9.24
C VAL A 163 -40.21 -16.83 7.95
N ARG A 164 -39.27 -16.68 7.02
CA ARG A 164 -39.46 -15.95 5.75
C ARG A 164 -39.43 -16.91 4.58
N SER A 165 -40.10 -16.53 3.50
CA SER A 165 -39.98 -17.27 2.24
C SER A 165 -38.62 -16.96 1.61
N ASN A 166 -38.02 -17.95 0.94
CA ASN A 166 -36.84 -17.71 0.12
C ASN A 166 -37.16 -16.80 -1.08
N MET A 167 -36.12 -16.26 -1.71
CA MET A 167 -36.21 -15.28 -2.80
C MET A 167 -36.17 -15.94 -4.18
N VAL A 168 -36.17 -17.27 -4.27
CA VAL A 168 -36.02 -18.04 -5.52
C VAL A 168 -37.06 -17.60 -6.56
N SER A 169 -38.34 -17.68 -6.21
CA SER A 169 -39.43 -17.29 -7.13
C SER A 169 -39.37 -15.81 -7.52
N SER A 170 -38.92 -14.93 -6.62
CA SER A 170 -38.79 -13.49 -6.89
C SER A 170 -37.71 -13.24 -7.94
N HIS A 171 -36.50 -13.78 -7.73
CA HIS A 171 -35.37 -13.58 -8.64
C HIS A 171 -35.61 -14.19 -10.03
N ILE A 172 -36.25 -15.36 -10.11
CA ILE A 172 -36.69 -15.91 -11.39
C ILE A 172 -37.72 -15.00 -12.06
N GLY A 173 -38.69 -14.48 -11.30
CA GLY A 173 -39.68 -13.53 -11.80
C GLY A 173 -39.03 -12.24 -12.33
N ASP A 174 -38.04 -11.69 -11.62
CA ASP A 174 -37.26 -10.52 -12.05
C ASP A 174 -36.51 -10.79 -13.36
N MET A 175 -35.86 -11.95 -13.48
CA MET A 175 -35.17 -12.36 -14.71
C MET A 175 -36.14 -12.45 -15.88
N LEU A 176 -37.27 -13.14 -15.72
CA LEU A 176 -38.26 -13.34 -16.78
C LEU A 176 -38.97 -12.04 -17.18
N ARG A 177 -39.13 -11.09 -16.26
CA ARG A 177 -39.63 -9.74 -16.58
C ARG A 177 -38.64 -8.96 -17.44
N ARG A 178 -37.33 -9.03 -17.13
CA ARG A 178 -36.27 -8.35 -17.89
C ARG A 178 -36.01 -9.01 -19.24
N PHE A 179 -36.13 -10.34 -19.31
CA PHE A 179 -35.84 -11.14 -20.50
C PHE A 179 -36.99 -12.12 -20.81
N PRO A 180 -38.10 -11.63 -21.40
CA PRO A 180 -39.29 -12.46 -21.65
C PRO A 180 -39.06 -13.65 -22.60
N THR A 181 -38.03 -13.59 -23.44
CA THR A 181 -37.65 -14.68 -24.37
C THR A 181 -37.18 -15.94 -23.65
N LEU A 182 -36.70 -15.83 -22.42
CA LEU A 182 -36.26 -16.96 -21.56
C LEU A 182 -37.45 -17.69 -20.90
N SER A 183 -38.60 -17.74 -21.57
CA SER A 183 -39.85 -18.26 -21.01
C SER A 183 -39.80 -19.75 -20.62
N GLU A 184 -38.85 -20.52 -21.17
CA GLU A 184 -38.58 -21.91 -20.81
C GLU A 184 -38.11 -22.09 -19.36
N TYR A 185 -37.56 -21.04 -18.73
CA TYR A 185 -37.15 -21.02 -17.32
C TYR A 185 -38.32 -20.80 -16.35
N LYS A 186 -39.56 -20.72 -16.85
CA LYS A 186 -40.76 -20.71 -16.00
C LYS A 186 -40.92 -22.05 -15.28
N ARG A 187 -41.46 -22.01 -14.06
CA ARG A 187 -41.75 -23.22 -13.30
C ARG A 187 -42.75 -24.10 -14.06
N PRO A 188 -42.43 -25.38 -14.34
CA PRO A 188 -43.40 -26.32 -14.86
C PRO A 188 -44.56 -26.55 -13.88
N SER A 189 -45.69 -27.06 -14.37
CA SER A 189 -46.84 -27.38 -13.51
C SER A 189 -46.43 -28.36 -12.38
N PRO A 190 -46.87 -28.13 -11.12
CA PRO A 190 -46.63 -29.07 -10.02
C PRO A 190 -47.13 -30.49 -10.30
N GLU A 191 -48.10 -30.67 -11.21
CA GLU A 191 -48.61 -31.99 -11.60
C GLU A 191 -47.58 -32.82 -12.40
N MET A 192 -46.56 -32.17 -12.96
CA MET A 192 -45.46 -32.81 -13.68
C MET A 192 -44.36 -33.31 -12.73
N ASP A 193 -44.48 -33.03 -11.42
CA ASP A 193 -43.63 -33.56 -10.38
C ASP A 193 -44.17 -34.91 -9.85
N ILE A 194 -43.81 -35.98 -10.56
CA ILE A 194 -44.25 -37.34 -10.25
C ILE A 194 -43.05 -38.18 -9.82
N LEU A 195 -43.06 -38.65 -8.57
CA LEU A 195 -42.10 -39.63 -8.06
C LEU A 195 -42.65 -41.03 -8.26
N PHE A 196 -41.87 -41.93 -8.86
CA PHE A 196 -42.21 -43.34 -9.03
C PHE A 196 -41.47 -44.21 -8.01
N LYS A 197 -42.00 -45.41 -7.76
CA LYS A 197 -41.32 -46.41 -6.92
C LYS A 197 -39.92 -46.73 -7.48
N SER A 198 -38.94 -46.97 -6.60
CA SER A 198 -37.55 -47.17 -7.02
C SER A 198 -37.29 -48.45 -7.81
N ASP A 199 -38.24 -49.38 -7.82
CA ASP A 199 -38.22 -50.59 -8.66
C ASP A 199 -38.95 -50.45 -10.00
N TYR A 200 -39.58 -49.30 -10.26
CA TYR A 200 -40.23 -49.00 -11.52
C TYR A 200 -39.22 -48.54 -12.57
N ASN A 201 -39.22 -49.22 -13.72
CA ASN A 201 -38.48 -48.78 -14.90
C ASN A 201 -39.40 -47.99 -15.81
N HIS A 202 -39.02 -46.76 -16.09
CA HIS A 202 -39.77 -45.87 -16.97
C HIS A 202 -39.72 -46.31 -18.43
N CYS A 203 -40.70 -45.84 -19.21
CA CYS A 203 -40.77 -46.07 -20.66
C CYS A 203 -39.54 -45.47 -21.37
N MET A 204 -38.70 -46.35 -21.94
CA MET A 204 -37.45 -45.94 -22.60
C MET A 204 -37.69 -45.03 -23.81
N GLY A 205 -36.84 -44.01 -23.99
CA GLY A 205 -36.84 -43.15 -25.17
C GLY A 205 -37.94 -42.09 -25.23
N LYS A 206 -38.71 -41.89 -24.15
CA LYS A 206 -39.73 -40.82 -24.06
C LYS A 206 -39.19 -39.61 -23.29
N PRO A 207 -39.47 -38.37 -23.75
CA PRO A 207 -39.00 -37.15 -23.09
C PRO A 207 -39.72 -36.86 -21.75
N THR A 208 -40.87 -37.51 -21.50
CA THR A 208 -41.69 -37.28 -20.30
C THR A 208 -42.27 -38.59 -19.76
N CYS A 209 -42.71 -38.56 -18.49
CA CYS A 209 -43.41 -39.67 -17.83
C CYS A 209 -44.92 -39.74 -18.17
N GLN A 210 -45.38 -39.09 -19.25
CA GLN A 210 -46.80 -39.11 -19.63
C GLN A 210 -47.29 -40.52 -19.98
N SER A 211 -46.41 -41.36 -20.53
CA SER A 211 -46.69 -42.75 -20.87
C SER A 211 -46.33 -43.74 -19.76
N CYS A 212 -45.93 -43.27 -18.58
CA CYS A 212 -45.60 -44.13 -17.44
C CYS A 212 -46.86 -44.50 -16.64
N ASP A 213 -46.83 -45.68 -16.01
CA ASP A 213 -47.92 -46.21 -15.20
C ASP A 213 -48.09 -45.40 -13.92
N ARG A 214 -49.08 -44.50 -13.90
CA ARG A 214 -49.39 -43.66 -12.74
C ARG A 214 -49.77 -44.45 -11.48
N GLN A 215 -50.16 -45.72 -11.59
CA GLN A 215 -50.40 -46.56 -10.40
C GLN A 215 -49.09 -46.91 -9.66
N LYS A 216 -47.93 -46.74 -10.31
CA LYS A 216 -46.60 -46.90 -9.72
C LYS A 216 -46.05 -45.59 -9.14
N ALA A 217 -46.80 -44.49 -9.22
CA ALA A 217 -46.44 -43.25 -8.55
C ALA A 217 -46.53 -43.41 -7.03
N VAL A 218 -45.59 -42.79 -6.31
CA VAL A 218 -45.57 -42.75 -4.86
C VAL A 218 -46.55 -41.68 -4.39
N PRO A 219 -47.58 -42.02 -3.59
CA PRO A 219 -48.46 -41.02 -3.00
C PRO A 219 -47.67 -40.11 -2.07
N ARG A 220 -47.73 -38.80 -2.30
CA ARG A 220 -47.08 -37.78 -1.47
C ARG A 220 -48.09 -36.76 -0.98
N GLN A 221 -47.94 -36.27 0.24
CA GLN A 221 -48.78 -35.21 0.78
C GLN A 221 -48.66 -33.94 -0.06
N LYS A 222 -49.76 -33.22 -0.29
CA LYS A 222 -49.70 -31.91 -0.95
C LYS A 222 -48.98 -30.91 -0.05
N ARG A 223 -47.99 -30.19 -0.61
CA ARG A 223 -47.34 -29.09 0.10
C ARG A 223 -48.30 -27.92 0.24
N SER A 224 -48.15 -27.15 1.31
CA SER A 224 -48.93 -25.92 1.55
C SER A 224 -48.69 -24.85 0.47
N ALA A 225 -47.52 -24.85 -0.18
CA ALA A 225 -47.19 -23.97 -1.31
C ALA A 225 -46.56 -24.79 -2.46
N PRO A 226 -47.38 -25.41 -3.34
CA PRO A 226 -46.90 -26.33 -4.38
C PRO A 226 -46.07 -25.64 -5.48
N ASP A 227 -46.26 -24.34 -5.67
CA ASP A 227 -45.57 -23.53 -6.70
C ASP A 227 -44.23 -22.96 -6.23
N ARG A 228 -43.77 -23.29 -5.01
CA ARG A 228 -42.51 -22.79 -4.45
C ARG A 228 -41.41 -23.85 -4.49
N SER A 229 -40.18 -23.38 -4.71
CA SER A 229 -38.96 -24.19 -4.50
C SER A 229 -38.61 -24.22 -3.03
N PHE A 230 -38.34 -25.41 -2.51
CA PHE A 230 -37.81 -25.61 -1.16
C PHE A 230 -36.29 -25.76 -1.21
N VAL A 231 -35.62 -25.31 -0.15
CA VAL A 231 -34.16 -25.40 -0.01
C VAL A 231 -33.83 -26.50 0.98
N HIS A 232 -33.00 -27.45 0.54
CA HIS A 232 -32.54 -28.57 1.34
C HIS A 232 -31.03 -28.48 1.55
N TYR A 233 -30.56 -28.85 2.74
CA TYR A 233 -29.15 -28.77 3.12
C TYR A 233 -28.66 -30.17 3.46
N GLY A 234 -27.61 -30.65 2.79
CA GLY A 234 -27.12 -32.01 3.02
C GLY A 234 -25.99 -32.44 2.09
N VAL A 235 -25.67 -33.73 2.14
CA VAL A 235 -24.56 -34.32 1.38
C VAL A 235 -24.97 -34.54 -0.08
N ILE A 236 -24.08 -34.17 -1.00
CA ILE A 236 -24.25 -34.38 -2.45
C ILE A 236 -23.30 -35.48 -2.93
N ALA A 237 -23.83 -36.49 -3.62
CA ALA A 237 -23.07 -37.55 -4.26
C ALA A 237 -22.58 -37.11 -5.65
N SER A 238 -21.27 -37.06 -5.82
CA SER A 238 -20.60 -36.62 -7.04
C SER A 238 -19.88 -37.78 -7.72
N GLY A 239 -19.86 -37.84 -9.05
CA GLY A 239 -19.09 -38.84 -9.77
C GLY A 239 -19.11 -38.65 -11.29
N ASN A 240 -18.31 -39.43 -12.00
CA ASN A 240 -18.19 -39.35 -13.47
C ASN A 240 -19.27 -40.14 -14.21
N ARG A 241 -20.25 -40.70 -13.49
CA ARG A 241 -21.34 -41.48 -14.07
C ARG A 241 -22.67 -40.76 -13.85
N VAL A 242 -23.50 -40.69 -14.89
CA VAL A 242 -24.90 -40.28 -14.75
C VAL A 242 -25.65 -41.38 -13.99
N MET A 243 -26.30 -41.04 -12.88
CA MET A 243 -27.14 -41.99 -12.14
C MET A 243 -28.51 -42.12 -12.82
N LYS A 244 -28.77 -43.30 -13.39
CA LYS A 244 -30.05 -43.64 -14.05
C LYS A 244 -30.74 -44.87 -13.46
N ASN A 245 -30.54 -45.13 -12.17
CA ASN A 245 -31.04 -46.34 -11.53
C ASN A 245 -31.44 -46.03 -10.09
N ALA A 246 -32.75 -45.98 -9.84
CA ALA A 246 -33.31 -45.61 -8.56
C ALA A 246 -32.90 -46.55 -7.41
N LYS A 247 -32.84 -47.88 -7.64
CA LYS A 247 -32.34 -48.83 -6.62
C LYS A 247 -30.89 -48.55 -6.25
N LYS A 248 -30.04 -48.29 -7.25
CA LYS A 248 -28.62 -48.00 -7.04
C LYS A 248 -28.41 -46.65 -6.39
N ARG A 249 -29.18 -45.63 -6.77
CA ARG A 249 -29.26 -44.33 -6.12
C ARG A 249 -29.56 -44.49 -4.62
N ASP A 250 -30.60 -45.23 -4.27
CA ASP A 250 -31.02 -45.46 -2.88
C ASP A 250 -29.94 -46.20 -2.08
N MET A 251 -29.29 -47.22 -2.69
CA MET A 251 -28.17 -47.93 -2.06
C MET A 251 -26.98 -47.01 -1.81
N ILE A 252 -26.61 -46.19 -2.80
CA ILE A 252 -25.48 -45.25 -2.68
C ILE A 252 -25.78 -44.20 -1.62
N SER A 253 -26.98 -43.62 -1.64
CA SER A 253 -27.43 -42.64 -0.63
C SER A 253 -27.27 -43.20 0.79
N LYS A 254 -27.76 -44.42 1.05
CA LYS A 254 -27.60 -45.10 2.34
C LYS A 254 -26.12 -45.30 2.73
N SER A 255 -25.28 -45.73 1.79
CA SER A 255 -23.84 -45.91 2.02
C SER A 255 -23.03 -44.61 2.13
N SER A 256 -23.64 -43.47 1.80
CA SER A 256 -23.02 -42.15 1.74
C SER A 256 -23.65 -41.19 2.74
N GLU A 257 -24.03 -41.72 3.92
CA GLU A 257 -24.64 -40.96 5.03
C GLU A 257 -25.90 -40.19 4.63
N GLY A 258 -26.71 -40.77 3.75
CA GLY A 258 -27.99 -40.20 3.33
C GLY A 258 -27.83 -39.08 2.31
N ALA A 259 -26.90 -39.21 1.35
CA ALA A 259 -26.75 -38.24 0.27
C ALA A 259 -28.09 -37.97 -0.44
N ILE A 260 -28.43 -36.69 -0.59
CA ILE A 260 -29.76 -36.22 -0.99
C ILE A 260 -29.83 -35.73 -2.45
N CYS A 261 -28.68 -35.64 -3.12
CA CYS A 261 -28.57 -35.19 -4.51
C CYS A 261 -27.42 -35.89 -5.23
N PHE A 262 -27.56 -36.12 -6.54
CA PHE A 262 -26.53 -36.60 -7.45
C PHE A 262 -26.15 -35.52 -8.47
N GLU A 263 -24.85 -35.31 -8.68
CA GLU A 263 -24.29 -34.44 -9.73
C GLU A 263 -22.93 -34.99 -10.22
N MET A 264 -22.26 -34.31 -11.17
CA MET A 264 -21.12 -34.89 -11.89
C MET A 264 -19.79 -34.12 -11.82
N GLU A 265 -19.74 -32.93 -11.22
CA GLU A 265 -18.56 -32.05 -11.31
C GLU A 265 -17.84 -31.86 -9.96
N ALA A 266 -18.59 -31.80 -8.85
CA ALA A 266 -18.06 -31.31 -7.58
C ALA A 266 -16.85 -32.09 -7.05
N ALA A 267 -16.80 -33.42 -7.23
CA ALA A 267 -15.70 -34.25 -6.76
C ALA A 267 -14.33 -33.81 -7.28
N GLY A 268 -14.27 -33.22 -8.49
CA GLY A 268 -13.03 -32.67 -9.05
C GLY A 268 -12.57 -31.36 -8.39
N LEU A 269 -13.45 -30.67 -7.66
CA LEU A 269 -13.20 -29.33 -7.11
C LEU A 269 -12.87 -29.34 -5.63
N MET A 270 -13.45 -30.26 -4.85
CA MET A 270 -13.50 -30.11 -3.39
C MET A 270 -12.15 -30.16 -2.67
N ASN A 271 -11.13 -30.86 -3.20
CA ASN A 271 -9.84 -30.96 -2.52
C ASN A 271 -8.93 -29.74 -2.76
N ASP A 272 -8.86 -29.25 -4.00
CA ASP A 272 -7.91 -28.19 -4.38
C ASP A 272 -8.59 -26.81 -4.49
N ILE A 273 -9.78 -26.75 -5.09
CA ILE A 273 -10.47 -25.49 -5.39
C ILE A 273 -11.36 -25.05 -4.24
N ARG A 274 -12.08 -26.02 -3.64
CA ARG A 274 -13.15 -25.88 -2.64
C ARG A 274 -14.29 -24.96 -3.12
N CYS A 275 -15.53 -25.38 -2.98
CA CYS A 275 -16.69 -24.56 -3.36
C CYS A 275 -17.95 -24.97 -2.58
N ILE A 276 -18.90 -24.05 -2.43
CA ILE A 276 -20.27 -24.43 -2.06
C ILE A 276 -20.95 -24.94 -3.34
N VAL A 277 -21.60 -26.09 -3.26
CA VAL A 277 -22.31 -26.70 -4.37
C VAL A 277 -23.80 -26.44 -4.21
N ILE A 278 -24.45 -25.90 -5.24
CA ILE A 278 -25.87 -25.57 -5.27
C ILE A 278 -26.49 -26.23 -6.48
N ARG A 279 -27.38 -27.20 -6.25
CA ARG A 279 -28.02 -27.98 -7.32
C ARG A 279 -29.53 -27.82 -7.31
N GLY A 280 -30.08 -27.35 -8.42
CA GLY A 280 -31.52 -27.39 -8.68
C GLY A 280 -31.91 -28.80 -9.09
N ILE A 281 -33.01 -29.30 -8.55
CA ILE A 281 -33.44 -30.69 -8.79
C ILE A 281 -34.21 -30.78 -10.10
N SER A 282 -33.62 -31.46 -11.08
CA SER A 282 -34.18 -31.59 -12.44
C SER A 282 -34.76 -32.98 -12.73
N ASP A 283 -34.27 -34.01 -12.05
CA ASP A 283 -34.79 -35.38 -12.10
C ASP A 283 -34.64 -36.07 -10.73
N TYR A 284 -34.99 -37.35 -10.64
CA TYR A 284 -34.85 -38.16 -9.42
C TYR A 284 -33.68 -39.15 -9.48
N ALA A 285 -32.70 -38.96 -10.36
CA ALA A 285 -31.59 -39.89 -10.58
C ALA A 285 -32.09 -41.35 -10.83
N ASP A 286 -33.22 -41.48 -11.52
CA ASP A 286 -33.84 -42.76 -11.89
C ASP A 286 -33.70 -43.02 -13.40
N SER A 287 -34.37 -44.04 -13.93
CA SER A 287 -34.19 -44.42 -15.34
C SER A 287 -34.73 -43.38 -16.35
N HIS A 288 -35.38 -42.31 -15.89
CA HIS A 288 -35.94 -41.25 -16.71
C HIS A 288 -35.25 -39.91 -16.46
N LYS A 289 -35.00 -39.16 -17.53
CA LYS A 289 -34.57 -37.77 -17.44
C LYS A 289 -35.76 -36.89 -17.76
N ASN A 290 -36.09 -35.98 -16.85
CA ASN A 290 -37.18 -35.04 -17.05
C ASN A 290 -36.64 -33.71 -17.55
N ASP A 291 -36.26 -33.68 -18.84
CA ASP A 291 -35.56 -32.54 -19.45
C ASP A 291 -36.38 -31.23 -19.38
N ILE A 292 -37.71 -31.32 -19.20
CA ILE A 292 -38.60 -30.16 -19.01
C ILE A 292 -38.22 -29.35 -17.76
N TRP A 293 -37.69 -29.99 -16.72
CA TRP A 293 -37.31 -29.32 -15.48
C TRP A 293 -35.90 -28.73 -15.52
N HIS A 294 -35.07 -29.04 -16.53
CA HIS A 294 -33.68 -28.57 -16.60
C HIS A 294 -33.58 -27.04 -16.53
N PRO A 295 -34.31 -26.25 -17.34
CA PRO A 295 -34.20 -24.79 -17.30
C PRO A 295 -34.63 -24.24 -15.93
N TYR A 296 -35.81 -24.64 -15.44
CA TYR A 296 -36.29 -24.14 -14.15
C TYR A 296 -35.37 -24.51 -12.98
N ALA A 297 -34.86 -25.75 -12.95
CA ALA A 297 -33.92 -26.18 -11.92
C ALA A 297 -32.64 -25.34 -11.94
N ALA A 298 -32.09 -25.07 -13.12
CA ALA A 298 -30.92 -24.21 -13.28
C ALA A 298 -31.18 -22.77 -12.79
N ALA A 299 -32.34 -22.20 -13.13
CA ALA A 299 -32.76 -20.89 -12.65
C ALA A 299 -32.99 -20.87 -11.12
N ALA A 300 -33.56 -21.93 -10.55
CA ALA A 300 -33.78 -22.04 -9.12
C ALA A 300 -32.46 -22.10 -8.34
N ALA A 301 -31.49 -22.89 -8.81
CA ALA A 301 -30.14 -22.95 -8.24
C ALA A 301 -29.44 -21.59 -8.29
N THR A 302 -29.51 -20.92 -9.44
CA THR A 302 -28.94 -19.58 -9.66
C THR A 302 -29.59 -18.54 -8.74
N ALA A 303 -30.92 -18.56 -8.64
CA ALA A 303 -31.64 -17.64 -7.79
C ALA A 303 -31.27 -17.80 -6.31
N LEU A 304 -31.08 -19.04 -5.85
CA LEU A 304 -30.59 -19.30 -4.50
C LEU A 304 -29.13 -18.84 -4.33
N ALA A 305 -28.28 -19.01 -5.35
CA ALA A 305 -26.91 -18.50 -5.32
C ALA A 305 -26.88 -16.96 -5.20
N LYS A 306 -27.78 -16.26 -5.91
CA LYS A 306 -27.97 -14.81 -5.79
C LYS A 306 -28.41 -14.42 -4.37
N GLU A 307 -29.39 -15.13 -3.80
CA GLU A 307 -29.84 -14.92 -2.42
C GLU A 307 -28.69 -15.12 -1.41
N LEU A 308 -27.90 -16.19 -1.57
CA LEU A 308 -26.73 -16.48 -0.75
C LEU A 308 -25.75 -15.31 -0.74
N LEU A 309 -25.43 -14.75 -1.91
CA LEU A 309 -24.53 -13.60 -2.04
C LEU A 309 -25.12 -12.31 -1.44
N SER A 310 -26.44 -12.14 -1.52
CA SER A 310 -27.12 -10.96 -0.97
C SER A 310 -27.05 -10.90 0.58
N GLY A 311 -27.07 -12.06 1.26
CA GLY A 311 -27.13 -12.16 2.72
C GLY A 311 -25.77 -12.28 3.44
N ALA A 312 -24.69 -12.62 2.72
CA ALA A 312 -23.47 -13.15 3.31
C ALA A 312 -22.27 -12.19 3.42
N ILE A 313 -22.21 -11.09 2.67
CA ILE A 313 -20.89 -10.48 2.41
C ILE A 313 -20.88 -8.96 2.69
N ARG A 314 -21.13 -8.59 3.94
CA ARG A 314 -20.68 -7.28 4.46
C ARG A 314 -19.41 -7.39 5.32
N LYS A 315 -19.07 -8.61 5.78
CA LYS A 315 -17.98 -8.88 6.75
C LYS A 315 -16.73 -9.46 6.09
N LEU A 316 -16.87 -10.50 5.26
CA LEU A 316 -15.73 -11.24 4.67
C LEU A 316 -14.83 -10.41 3.74
N THR A 317 -15.39 -9.57 2.86
CA THR A 317 -14.60 -8.72 1.96
C THR A 317 -13.89 -7.59 2.71
N LYS A 318 -14.38 -7.19 3.89
CA LYS A 318 -13.72 -6.19 4.72
C LYS A 318 -12.54 -6.82 5.43
N ASP A 319 -12.71 -8.00 6.02
CA ASP A 319 -11.67 -8.67 6.80
C ASP A 319 -10.51 -9.16 5.93
N VAL A 320 -10.76 -9.70 4.73
CA VAL A 320 -9.69 -10.12 3.81
C VAL A 320 -8.96 -8.92 3.18
N LYS A 321 -9.69 -7.84 2.83
CA LYS A 321 -9.03 -6.60 2.40
C LYS A 321 -8.20 -5.98 3.53
N MET A 322 -8.68 -6.02 4.77
CA MET A 322 -7.91 -5.56 5.92
C MET A 322 -6.69 -6.44 6.17
N LEU A 323 -6.77 -7.77 6.01
CA LEU A 323 -5.63 -8.66 6.18
C LEU A 323 -4.59 -8.45 5.08
N ALA A 324 -5.01 -8.34 3.81
CA ALA A 324 -4.12 -8.06 2.70
C ALA A 324 -3.47 -6.66 2.83
N ALA A 325 -4.25 -5.64 3.20
CA ALA A 325 -3.75 -4.31 3.49
C ALA A 325 -2.79 -4.31 4.70
N ALA A 326 -3.06 -5.08 5.74
CA ALA A 326 -2.17 -5.21 6.91
C ALA A 326 -0.85 -5.90 6.55
N ILE A 327 -0.87 -6.96 5.73
CA ILE A 327 0.34 -7.63 5.24
C ILE A 327 1.16 -6.66 4.36
N GLN A 328 0.51 -5.96 3.43
CA GLN A 328 1.19 -4.99 2.57
C GLN A 328 1.72 -3.79 3.36
N SER A 329 0.97 -3.31 4.35
CA SER A 329 1.39 -2.24 5.27
C SER A 329 2.58 -2.68 6.13
N SER A 330 2.61 -3.93 6.60
CA SER A 330 3.78 -4.50 7.29
C SER A 330 5.00 -4.57 6.38
N ARG A 331 4.83 -4.94 5.10
CA ARG A 331 5.93 -4.94 4.11
C ARG A 331 6.41 -3.53 3.80
N ALA A 332 5.49 -2.57 3.65
CA ALA A 332 5.81 -1.16 3.45
C ALA A 332 6.59 -0.59 4.65
N THR A 333 6.21 -0.98 5.87
CA THR A 333 6.92 -0.61 7.10
C THR A 333 8.36 -1.13 7.10
N ALA A 334 8.56 -2.41 6.74
CA ALA A 334 9.90 -2.99 6.65
C ALA A 334 10.75 -2.29 5.58
N ALA A 335 10.17 -2.02 4.41
CA ALA A 335 10.85 -1.32 3.31
C ALA A 335 11.22 0.13 3.69
N LEU A 336 10.34 0.84 4.41
CA LEU A 336 10.63 2.20 4.89
C LEU A 336 11.76 2.20 5.94
N LYS A 337 11.79 1.21 6.86
CA LYS A 337 12.91 1.05 7.80
C LYS A 337 14.23 0.78 7.08
N ALA A 338 14.22 -0.11 6.08
CA ALA A 338 15.38 -0.38 5.24
C ALA A 338 15.84 0.89 4.49
N PHE A 339 14.90 1.66 3.94
CA PHE A 339 15.19 2.93 3.26
C PHE A 339 16.00 3.90 4.13
N TYR A 340 15.65 4.06 5.41
CA TYR A 340 16.38 4.95 6.32
C TYR A 340 17.73 4.38 6.77
N THR A 341 17.80 3.08 7.02
CA THR A 341 18.98 2.43 7.63
C THR A 341 20.04 2.02 6.61
N GLU A 342 19.66 1.39 5.51
CA GLU A 342 20.60 0.89 4.48
C GLU A 342 21.19 2.03 3.63
N GLY A 343 20.40 3.08 3.40
CA GLY A 343 20.80 4.21 2.56
C GLY A 343 21.72 5.22 3.24
N LYS A 344 22.17 4.98 4.49
CA LYS A 344 22.94 5.95 5.30
C LYS A 344 22.30 7.36 5.34
N ARG A 345 20.98 7.45 5.18
CA ARG A 345 20.26 8.73 4.98
C ARG A 345 20.16 9.56 6.25
N LEU A 346 20.22 8.88 7.40
CA LEU A 346 20.21 9.51 8.71
C LEU A 346 21.59 9.95 9.18
N ASN A 347 22.65 9.62 8.44
CA ASN A 347 23.99 10.07 8.80
C ASN A 347 24.06 11.60 8.79
N ILE A 348 24.95 12.13 9.63
CA ILE A 348 25.31 13.54 9.66
C ILE A 348 26.78 13.60 9.31
N GLU A 349 27.10 14.26 8.21
CA GLU A 349 28.47 14.46 7.76
C GLU A 349 28.95 15.86 8.18
N ARG A 350 30.16 15.92 8.71
CA ARG A 350 30.84 17.16 9.09
C ARG A 350 31.50 17.78 7.87
N ILE A 351 31.92 19.05 7.97
CA ILE A 351 32.68 19.75 6.93
C ILE A 351 33.99 19.00 6.60
N SER A 352 34.56 18.32 7.59
CA SER A 352 35.73 17.45 7.40
C SER A 352 35.48 16.25 6.47
N GLY A 353 34.23 15.84 6.28
CA GLY A 353 33.83 14.60 5.60
C GLY A 353 33.70 13.40 6.54
N GLN A 354 33.95 13.60 7.84
CA GLN A 354 33.76 12.56 8.85
C GLN A 354 32.30 12.51 9.30
N LEU A 355 31.83 11.32 9.67
CA LEU A 355 30.50 11.14 10.23
C LEU A 355 30.46 11.61 11.68
N LEU A 356 29.44 12.40 12.02
CA LEU A 356 29.12 12.76 13.39
C LEU A 356 28.11 11.74 13.96
N PRO A 357 28.44 11.05 15.07
CA PRO A 357 27.50 10.12 15.68
C PRO A 357 26.25 10.84 16.20
N MET A 358 25.09 10.21 16.07
CA MET A 358 23.79 10.80 16.42
C MET A 358 23.62 11.13 17.91
N SER A 359 24.46 10.57 18.78
CA SER A 359 24.56 10.93 20.20
C SER A 359 25.13 12.33 20.45
N HIS A 360 25.87 12.88 19.48
CA HIS A 360 26.50 14.20 19.57
C HIS A 360 25.76 15.28 18.75
N CYS A 361 24.60 14.94 18.18
CA CYS A 361 23.69 15.89 17.57
C CYS A 361 22.75 16.45 18.65
N TYR A 362 23.19 17.50 19.34
CA TYR A 362 22.39 18.16 20.37
C TYR A 362 21.21 18.93 19.75
N ILE A 363 20.00 18.65 20.23
CA ILE A 363 18.77 19.31 19.81
C ILE A 363 18.21 20.07 21.01
N ASN A 364 18.12 21.40 20.89
CA ASN A 364 17.52 22.25 21.90
C ASN A 364 16.40 23.09 21.28
N LEU A 365 15.22 23.03 21.88
CA LEU A 365 14.00 23.69 21.40
C LEU A 365 13.46 24.60 22.50
N ALA A 366 12.95 25.77 22.13
CA ALA A 366 12.35 26.74 23.05
C ALA A 366 10.97 27.17 22.55
N VAL A 367 10.03 27.45 23.45
CA VAL A 367 8.69 27.94 23.07
C VAL A 367 8.75 29.39 22.59
N VAL A 368 8.13 29.68 21.45
CA VAL A 368 8.00 31.04 20.94
C VAL A 368 6.92 31.79 21.72
N LYS A 369 7.30 32.70 22.62
CA LYS A 369 6.37 33.63 23.29
C LYS A 369 6.12 34.82 22.36
N ARG A 370 4.99 34.85 21.64
CA ARG A 370 4.56 36.06 20.91
C ARG A 370 4.03 37.07 21.94
N SER A 371 4.83 38.08 22.27
CA SER A 371 4.41 39.19 23.13
C SER A 371 3.25 39.94 22.46
N LEU A 372 2.05 39.81 23.02
CA LEU A 372 0.91 40.67 22.70
C LEU A 372 1.08 42.01 23.42
N GLU A 373 2.06 42.82 23.02
CA GLU A 373 2.09 44.24 23.36
C GLU A 373 2.37 45.06 22.10
N VAL A 374 1.29 45.62 21.58
CA VAL A 374 1.32 46.82 20.74
C VAL A 374 1.74 47.96 21.65
N GLY A 375 3.03 48.30 21.66
CA GLY A 375 3.52 49.37 22.52
C GLY A 375 5.03 49.58 22.42
N GLU A 376 5.40 50.62 21.68
CA GLU A 376 6.68 51.35 21.73
C GLU A 376 7.95 50.75 21.08
N ASN A 377 8.46 51.56 20.15
CA ASN A 377 9.76 51.49 19.49
C ASN A 377 10.93 51.48 20.50
N HIS A 378 11.26 50.31 21.03
CA HIS A 378 12.60 50.04 21.53
C HIS A 378 13.26 48.95 20.67
N GLN A 379 13.72 49.35 19.48
CA GLN A 379 14.78 48.62 18.80
C GLN A 379 16.00 48.57 19.72
N SER A 380 16.19 47.46 20.42
CA SER A 380 17.45 47.18 21.10
C SER A 380 18.53 47.01 20.02
N PHE A 381 19.43 47.98 19.91
CA PHE A 381 20.53 48.03 18.94
C PHE A 381 21.67 47.04 19.23
N SER A 382 21.49 46.12 20.17
CA SER A 382 22.49 45.10 20.49
C SER A 382 22.57 44.07 19.35
N LEU A 383 23.79 43.87 18.83
CA LEU A 383 24.10 42.83 17.84
C LEU A 383 23.65 41.45 18.33
N MET A 384 23.66 41.21 19.66
CA MET A 384 23.23 39.95 20.29
C MET A 384 21.71 39.74 20.22
N SER A 385 20.91 40.82 20.34
CA SER A 385 19.45 40.79 20.16
C SER A 385 19.08 40.56 18.70
N ARG A 386 19.81 41.20 17.77
CA ARG A 386 19.67 40.97 16.31
C ARG A 386 20.13 39.59 15.88
N LEU A 387 21.16 39.05 16.53
CA LEU A 387 21.65 37.69 16.32
C LEU A 387 20.83 36.62 17.08
N LYS A 388 19.88 37.01 17.97
CA LYS A 388 19.06 36.11 18.81
C LYS A 388 19.87 34.96 19.46
N VAL A 389 21.08 35.24 19.95
CA VAL A 389 22.01 34.19 20.44
C VAL A 389 22.00 34.04 21.96
N GLN A 390 21.20 34.83 22.65
CA GLN A 390 20.95 34.64 24.08
C GLN A 390 19.55 34.09 24.23
N ALA A 391 19.47 32.85 24.73
CA ALA A 391 18.30 32.40 25.45
C ALA A 391 18.11 33.38 26.62
N ASP A 392 16.95 34.03 26.71
CA ASP A 392 16.57 34.73 27.93
C ASP A 392 16.68 33.76 29.11
N LYS A 393 17.08 34.25 30.29
CA LYS A 393 17.20 33.40 31.48
C LYS A 393 15.87 32.69 31.86
N ASP A 394 14.75 33.11 31.26
CA ASP A 394 13.39 32.55 31.37
C ASP A 394 12.91 31.81 30.10
N THR A 395 13.82 31.34 29.23
CA THR A 395 13.40 30.57 28.04
C THR A 395 13.02 29.13 28.44
N ASP A 396 11.75 28.78 28.28
CA ASP A 396 11.23 27.44 28.56
C ASP A 396 11.76 26.43 27.52
N ILE A 397 12.88 25.77 27.83
CA ILE A 397 13.46 24.72 26.98
C ILE A 397 12.54 23.50 27.01
N VAL A 398 12.22 23.00 25.82
CA VAL A 398 11.37 21.83 25.60
C VAL A 398 12.24 20.63 25.20
N PRO A 399 12.32 19.58 26.03
CA PRO A 399 12.96 18.33 25.63
C PRO A 399 12.25 17.71 24.43
N LEU A 400 13.02 17.19 23.47
CA LEU A 400 12.47 16.56 22.26
C LEU A 400 11.40 15.50 22.58
N PRO A 401 11.59 14.55 23.53
CA PRO A 401 10.55 13.54 23.82
C PRO A 401 9.20 14.12 24.29
N SER A 402 9.20 15.32 24.87
CA SER A 402 8.02 15.98 25.47
C SER A 402 7.17 16.80 24.48
N LEU A 403 7.49 16.78 23.19
CA LEU A 403 6.77 17.56 22.17
C LEU A 403 5.28 17.24 22.10
N PHE A 404 4.91 15.99 22.33
CA PHE A 404 3.52 15.50 22.27
C PHE A 404 2.90 15.27 23.65
N GLU A 405 3.49 15.83 24.71
CA GLU A 405 2.87 15.79 26.05
C GLU A 405 1.71 16.80 26.14
N PRO A 406 0.63 16.51 26.90
CA PRO A 406 -0.49 17.43 27.06
C PRO A 406 -0.04 18.78 27.65
N ARG A 407 -0.48 19.88 27.06
CA ARG A 407 -0.20 21.24 27.53
C ARG A 407 -1.48 21.99 27.80
N THR A 408 -1.49 22.77 28.88
CA THR A 408 -2.54 23.76 29.14
C THR A 408 -2.24 25.01 28.31
N GLY A 409 -2.93 25.15 27.17
CA GLY A 409 -2.93 26.38 26.37
C GLY A 409 -3.85 27.46 26.97
N SER A 410 -4.25 28.43 26.15
CA SER A 410 -5.23 29.48 26.52
C SER A 410 -6.65 28.94 26.79
N SER A 411 -6.96 27.72 26.36
CA SER A 411 -8.17 26.98 26.74
C SER A 411 -7.93 26.20 28.03
N GLN A 412 -8.86 26.26 29.00
CA GLN A 412 -8.78 25.60 30.31
C GLN A 412 -8.70 24.05 30.26
N THR A 413 -8.79 23.43 29.08
CA THR A 413 -8.61 21.99 28.86
C THR A 413 -7.22 21.67 28.31
N PRO A 414 -6.45 20.74 28.91
CA PRO A 414 -5.17 20.30 28.37
C PRO A 414 -5.36 19.67 26.98
N SER A 415 -4.62 20.12 25.98
CA SER A 415 -4.62 19.56 24.63
C SER A 415 -3.23 19.01 24.27
N VAL A 416 -3.20 17.93 23.51
CA VAL A 416 -1.94 17.35 22.98
C VAL A 416 -1.64 18.06 21.65
N PRO A 417 -0.46 18.68 21.49
CA PRO A 417 -0.06 19.26 20.21
C PRO A 417 -0.03 18.19 19.11
N LYS A 418 -0.60 18.47 17.94
CA LYS A 418 -0.58 17.57 16.78
C LYS A 418 0.22 18.17 15.63
N ARG A 419 0.16 19.49 15.49
CA ARG A 419 0.83 20.26 14.44
C ARG A 419 1.81 21.23 15.08
N ILE A 420 3.10 20.98 14.86
CA ILE A 420 4.19 21.70 15.50
C ILE A 420 5.00 22.43 14.42
N LEU A 421 5.17 23.73 14.58
CA LEU A 421 6.04 24.55 13.74
C LEU A 421 7.36 24.78 14.47
N ILE A 422 8.47 24.47 13.80
CA ILE A 422 9.82 24.63 14.33
C ILE A 422 10.60 25.60 13.45
N GLU A 423 10.84 26.78 13.99
CA GLU A 423 11.64 27.81 13.33
C GLU A 423 13.12 27.70 13.71
N GLY A 424 13.98 28.18 12.82
CA GLY A 424 15.41 28.20 13.09
C GLY A 424 16.21 28.87 12.00
N ARG A 425 17.29 29.53 12.39
CA ARG A 425 18.23 30.14 11.46
C ARG A 425 18.89 29.10 10.55
N ALA A 426 19.56 29.57 9.49
CA ALA A 426 20.39 28.70 8.67
C ALA A 426 21.49 28.06 9.54
N GLY A 427 21.79 26.77 9.30
CA GLY A 427 22.88 26.08 9.99
C GLY A 427 22.63 25.66 11.44
N VAL A 428 21.48 26.01 12.04
CA VAL A 428 21.17 25.68 13.45
C VAL A 428 20.86 24.20 13.69
N GLY A 429 20.60 23.44 12.61
CA GLY A 429 20.37 21.99 12.69
C GLY A 429 18.91 21.53 12.51
N LYS A 430 18.06 22.27 11.78
CA LYS A 430 16.66 21.86 11.51
C LYS A 430 16.55 20.49 10.80
N THR A 431 17.33 20.28 9.74
CA THR A 431 17.39 18.96 9.08
C THR A 431 18.01 17.89 9.97
N THR A 432 19.00 18.26 10.80
CA THR A 432 19.59 17.37 11.80
C THR A 432 18.55 16.92 12.83
N LEU A 433 17.67 17.82 13.27
CA LEU A 433 16.52 17.52 14.11
C LEU A 433 15.58 16.51 13.43
N CYS A 434 15.21 16.71 12.17
CA CYS A 434 14.36 15.76 11.44
C CYS A 434 14.99 14.35 11.39
N LYS A 435 16.28 14.27 11.06
CA LYS A 435 17.03 13.00 11.05
C LYS A 435 17.12 12.38 12.44
N LYS A 436 17.35 13.17 13.47
CA LYS A 436 17.41 12.73 14.87
C LYS A 436 16.07 12.15 15.33
N ILE A 437 14.94 12.78 14.95
CA ILE A 437 13.60 12.27 15.24
C ILE A 437 13.40 10.88 14.63
N VAL A 438 13.72 10.72 13.34
CA VAL A 438 13.59 9.41 12.66
C VAL A 438 14.51 8.38 13.32
N TYR A 439 15.75 8.75 13.63
CA TYR A 439 16.71 7.87 14.28
C TYR A 439 16.23 7.42 15.67
N ASP A 440 15.80 8.34 16.53
CA ASP A 440 15.36 8.03 17.88
C ASP A 440 14.05 7.23 17.89
N HIS A 441 13.16 7.47 16.91
CA HIS A 441 11.97 6.63 16.72
C HIS A 441 12.35 5.18 16.37
N LEU A 442 13.30 5.00 15.45
CA LEU A 442 13.72 3.67 14.99
C LEU A 442 14.56 2.90 16.02
N HIS A 443 15.48 3.56 16.71
CA HIS A 443 16.47 2.93 17.58
C HIS A 443 16.13 3.01 19.07
N HIS A 444 15.41 4.04 19.50
CA HIS A 444 15.08 4.30 20.91
C HIS A 444 13.58 4.24 21.18
N GLN A 445 12.78 3.80 20.20
CA GLN A 445 11.32 3.66 20.30
C GLN A 445 10.61 4.97 20.70
N MET A 446 11.24 6.12 20.44
CA MET A 446 10.68 7.43 20.74
C MET A 446 9.34 7.58 20.02
N TRP A 447 8.28 7.85 20.78
CA TRP A 447 6.90 7.99 20.30
C TRP A 447 6.32 6.77 19.56
N SER A 448 6.90 5.57 19.71
CA SER A 448 6.36 4.34 19.11
C SER A 448 4.93 3.99 19.58
N HIS A 449 4.53 4.47 20.76
CA HIS A 449 3.17 4.35 21.25
C HIS A 449 2.19 5.31 20.56
N LEU A 450 2.68 6.47 20.09
CA LEU A 450 1.87 7.48 19.40
C LEU A 450 1.79 7.21 17.90
N PHE A 451 2.94 6.93 17.27
CA PHE A 451 3.07 6.83 15.83
C PHE A 451 3.61 5.46 15.41
N ASP A 452 2.96 4.86 14.42
CA ASP A 452 3.44 3.65 13.74
C ASP A 452 4.44 4.01 12.62
N TRP A 453 4.29 5.21 12.03
CA TRP A 453 5.16 5.71 10.96
C TRP A 453 5.60 7.15 11.22
N VAL A 454 6.88 7.40 11.00
CA VAL A 454 7.47 8.75 10.92
C VAL A 454 8.01 8.94 9.51
N LEU A 455 7.36 9.81 8.73
CA LEU A 455 7.65 10.07 7.33
C LEU A 455 8.42 11.38 7.18
N TRP A 456 9.74 11.27 7.01
CA TRP A 456 10.58 12.44 6.69
C TRP A 456 10.49 12.78 5.20
N VAL A 457 10.07 14.02 4.92
CA VAL A 457 9.87 14.58 3.57
C VAL A 457 10.69 15.87 3.45
N PRO A 458 11.86 15.84 2.79
CA PRO A 458 12.59 17.04 2.43
C PRO A 458 11.84 17.81 1.34
N LEU A 459 11.32 18.99 1.65
CA LEU A 459 10.40 19.72 0.77
C LEU A 459 11.08 20.22 -0.52
N ARG A 460 12.38 20.57 -0.49
CA ARG A 460 13.16 20.87 -1.71
C ARG A 460 13.04 19.82 -2.82
N LYS A 461 12.82 18.56 -2.47
CA LYS A 461 12.71 17.48 -3.47
C LYS A 461 11.42 17.52 -4.27
N LEU A 462 10.41 18.26 -3.81
CA LEU A 462 9.15 18.41 -4.55
C LEU A 462 9.37 19.22 -5.83
N ARG A 463 10.27 20.22 -5.82
CA ARG A 463 10.67 21.00 -7.02
C ARG A 463 11.20 20.13 -8.15
N ARG A 464 11.76 18.95 -7.85
CA ARG A 464 12.28 18.01 -8.86
C ARG A 464 11.20 17.47 -9.81
N ARG A 465 9.92 17.66 -9.48
CA ARG A 465 8.83 16.91 -10.09
C ARG A 465 8.01 17.72 -11.10
N SER A 466 8.17 19.06 -11.14
CA SER A 466 7.44 20.02 -11.98
C SER A 466 7.39 19.69 -13.48
N GLU A 467 8.29 18.81 -13.95
CA GLU A 467 8.49 18.46 -15.37
C GLU A 467 7.85 17.12 -15.80
N THR A 468 7.24 16.36 -14.89
CA THR A 468 6.62 15.06 -15.22
C THR A 468 5.11 15.17 -15.42
N THR A 469 4.58 14.57 -16.49
CA THR A 469 3.16 14.61 -16.92
C THR A 469 2.19 13.84 -16.00
N VAL A 470 2.60 13.43 -14.80
CA VAL A 470 1.82 12.59 -13.88
C VAL A 470 1.30 13.44 -12.72
N ALA A 471 0.01 13.28 -12.37
CA ALA A 471 -0.63 14.03 -11.27
C ALA A 471 0.12 13.90 -9.93
N TYR A 472 0.32 15.02 -9.24
CA TYR A 472 0.94 15.09 -7.90
C TYR A 472 0.00 14.53 -6.84
N ASN A 473 0.38 13.41 -6.25
CA ASN A 473 -0.32 12.83 -5.12
C ASN A 473 0.66 12.10 -4.18
N LEU A 474 0.17 11.76 -2.98
CA LEU A 474 0.96 11.11 -1.95
C LEU A 474 1.45 9.70 -2.37
N GLU A 475 0.66 8.92 -3.14
CA GLU A 475 1.06 7.59 -3.63
C GLU A 475 2.32 7.70 -4.51
N ASN A 476 2.30 8.61 -5.48
CA ASN A 476 3.45 8.86 -6.35
C ASN A 476 4.64 9.41 -5.54
N MET A 477 4.38 10.30 -4.57
CA MET A 477 5.44 10.80 -3.69
C MET A 477 6.14 9.68 -2.93
N PHE A 478 5.37 8.76 -2.34
CA PHE A 478 5.90 7.62 -1.59
C PHE A 478 6.68 6.67 -2.49
N TYR A 479 6.20 6.43 -3.72
CA TYR A 479 6.94 5.63 -4.67
C TYR A 479 8.30 6.26 -4.98
N ASP A 480 8.32 7.50 -5.43
CA ASP A 480 9.55 8.15 -5.88
C ASP A 480 10.56 8.31 -4.75
N GLU A 481 10.10 8.75 -3.58
CA GLU A 481 10.97 9.04 -2.44
C GLU A 481 11.42 7.79 -1.70
N TYR A 482 10.51 6.85 -1.41
CA TYR A 482 10.80 5.72 -0.51
C TYR A 482 10.99 4.39 -1.22
N PHE A 483 10.26 4.13 -2.32
CA PHE A 483 10.12 2.78 -2.86
C PHE A 483 10.59 2.61 -4.31
N SER A 484 11.19 3.64 -4.93
CA SER A 484 11.56 3.64 -6.35
C SER A 484 12.64 2.60 -6.71
N GLN A 485 13.40 2.15 -5.72
CA GLN A 485 14.43 1.11 -5.86
C GLN A 485 13.91 -0.30 -5.53
N GLN A 486 12.66 -0.43 -5.09
CA GLN A 486 12.07 -1.71 -4.70
C GLN A 486 11.35 -2.36 -5.90
N PRO A 487 11.48 -3.69 -6.12
CA PRO A 487 10.81 -4.39 -7.22
C PRO A 487 9.28 -4.20 -7.19
N ASP A 488 8.70 -4.24 -5.99
CA ASP A 488 7.26 -4.08 -5.75
C ASP A 488 6.91 -2.63 -5.32
N GLY A 489 7.74 -1.65 -5.68
CA GLY A 489 7.70 -0.32 -5.08
C GLY A 489 6.35 0.40 -5.22
N LYS A 490 5.65 0.22 -6.34
CA LYS A 490 4.32 0.82 -6.58
C LYS A 490 3.25 0.28 -5.64
N ASP A 491 3.32 -1.02 -5.35
CA ASP A 491 2.36 -1.67 -4.45
C ASP A 491 2.63 -1.27 -2.99
N LEU A 492 3.91 -1.14 -2.62
CA LEU A 492 4.31 -0.61 -1.31
C LEU A 492 3.87 0.85 -1.11
N ALA A 493 4.03 1.68 -2.15
CA ALA A 493 3.60 3.08 -2.14
C ALA A 493 2.09 3.20 -1.98
N ARG A 494 1.32 2.39 -2.71
CA ARG A 494 -0.13 2.33 -2.58
C ARG A 494 -0.57 1.87 -1.20
N ALA A 495 0.08 0.86 -0.63
CA ALA A 495 -0.24 0.37 0.71
C ALA A 495 0.01 1.44 1.78
N LEU A 496 1.13 2.18 1.70
CA LEU A 496 1.40 3.29 2.59
C LEU A 496 0.38 4.43 2.40
N TRP A 497 0.05 4.78 1.16
CA TRP A 497 -0.98 5.77 0.84
C TRP A 497 -2.35 5.40 1.40
N GLN A 498 -2.76 4.13 1.30
CA GLN A 498 -4.01 3.65 1.90
C GLN A 498 -3.98 3.76 3.42
N ALA A 499 -2.86 3.41 4.06
CA ALA A 499 -2.72 3.51 5.51
C ALA A 499 -2.78 4.97 6.00
N VAL A 500 -2.15 5.91 5.29
CA VAL A 500 -2.20 7.34 5.63
C VAL A 500 -3.61 7.92 5.48
N ASN A 501 -4.39 7.46 4.49
CA ASN A 501 -5.76 7.93 4.28
C ASN A 501 -6.81 7.18 5.10
N ASP A 502 -6.45 6.10 5.80
CA ASP A 502 -7.37 5.39 6.69
C ASP A 502 -7.62 6.22 7.96
N PRO A 503 -8.87 6.63 8.26
CA PRO A 503 -9.16 7.45 9.45
C PRO A 503 -8.75 6.80 10.79
N SER A 504 -8.61 5.48 10.84
CA SER A 504 -8.17 4.75 12.04
C SER A 504 -6.65 4.77 12.24
N LEU A 505 -5.87 4.97 11.17
CA LEU A 505 -4.40 4.93 11.17
C LEU A 505 -3.78 6.31 10.93
N SER A 506 -4.49 7.25 10.30
CA SER A 506 -3.98 8.58 9.93
C SER A 506 -3.45 9.37 11.14
N ASN A 507 -4.06 9.19 12.32
CA ASN A 507 -3.61 9.82 13.57
C ASN A 507 -2.32 9.21 14.13
N ARG A 508 -1.86 8.07 13.61
CA ARG A 508 -0.63 7.35 14.00
C ARG A 508 0.48 7.51 12.96
N VAL A 509 0.34 8.43 12.01
CA VAL A 509 1.39 8.77 11.03
C VAL A 509 1.88 10.18 11.34
N LEU A 510 3.19 10.36 11.58
CA LEU A 510 3.80 11.67 11.75
C LEU A 510 4.53 12.10 10.48
N PHE A 511 4.17 13.25 9.91
CA PHE A 511 4.92 13.86 8.81
C PHE A 511 6.00 14.82 9.35
N LEU A 512 7.25 14.65 8.93
CA LEU A 512 8.32 15.63 9.15
C LEU A 512 8.57 16.38 7.84
N LEU A 513 8.02 17.57 7.73
CA LEU A 513 8.11 18.41 6.54
C LEU A 513 9.30 19.35 6.69
N ASP A 514 10.41 18.99 6.04
CA ASP A 514 11.71 19.63 6.27
C ASP A 514 12.02 20.68 5.21
N GLY A 515 12.22 21.93 5.64
CA GLY A 515 12.64 23.03 4.76
C GLY A 515 11.47 23.67 4.01
N LEU A 516 10.45 24.14 4.73
CA LEU A 516 9.33 24.86 4.10
C LEU A 516 9.82 26.05 3.28
N ASP A 517 10.89 26.74 3.69
CA ASP A 517 11.41 27.92 2.99
C ASP A 517 11.98 27.60 1.60
N GLU A 518 12.24 26.32 1.31
CA GLU A 518 12.84 25.85 0.06
C GLU A 518 11.79 25.63 -1.06
N ILE A 519 10.51 25.90 -0.82
CA ILE A 519 9.42 25.71 -1.79
C ILE A 519 8.50 26.95 -1.91
N SER A 520 9.03 28.14 -1.68
CA SER A 520 8.28 29.41 -1.70
C SER A 520 7.54 29.68 -3.02
N SER A 521 8.17 29.36 -4.15
CA SER A 521 7.60 29.50 -5.49
C SER A 521 6.37 28.62 -5.76
N GLU A 522 6.15 27.56 -4.97
CA GLU A 522 5.07 26.60 -5.17
C GLU A 522 3.82 26.94 -4.35
N TRP A 523 3.82 28.09 -3.68
CA TRP A 523 2.68 28.58 -2.90
C TRP A 523 1.71 29.42 -3.70
N ASP A 524 2.11 29.96 -4.85
CA ASP A 524 1.20 30.70 -5.72
C ASP A 524 0.03 29.80 -6.12
N THR A 525 -1.19 30.34 -6.11
CA THR A 525 -2.41 29.59 -6.48
C THR A 525 -2.35 29.04 -7.90
N ASP A 526 -1.54 29.67 -8.76
CA ASP A 526 -1.33 29.26 -10.14
C ASP A 526 -0.20 28.23 -10.29
N ALA A 527 0.52 27.91 -9.20
CA ALA A 527 1.59 26.92 -9.23
C ALA A 527 1.03 25.50 -9.43
N PRO A 528 1.62 24.68 -10.32
CA PRO A 528 1.13 23.33 -10.61
C PRO A 528 1.04 22.39 -9.41
N MET A 529 1.83 22.64 -8.36
CA MET A 529 1.87 21.84 -7.14
C MET A 529 1.11 22.44 -5.96
N HIS A 530 0.46 23.61 -6.12
CA HIS A 530 -0.20 24.33 -5.02
C HIS A 530 -1.16 23.42 -4.21
N ASP A 531 -2.08 22.75 -4.90
CA ASP A 531 -3.07 21.88 -4.27
C ASP A 531 -2.42 20.72 -3.48
N PHE A 532 -1.34 20.15 -4.04
CA PHE A 532 -0.62 19.06 -3.39
C PHE A 532 0.16 19.54 -2.17
N VAL A 533 0.86 20.67 -2.27
CA VAL A 533 1.59 21.28 -1.16
C VAL A 533 0.62 21.67 -0.04
N SER A 534 -0.52 22.28 -0.39
CA SER A 534 -1.60 22.60 0.56
C SER A 534 -2.12 21.34 1.26
N HIS A 535 -2.35 20.25 0.51
CA HIS A 535 -2.75 18.96 1.07
C HIS A 535 -1.69 18.34 2.00
N LEU A 536 -0.40 18.44 1.65
CA LEU A 536 0.71 17.92 2.44
C LEU A 536 0.92 18.75 3.72
N LEU A 537 0.81 20.07 3.64
CA LEU A 537 0.93 20.94 4.81
C LEU A 537 -0.23 20.74 5.77
N LYS A 538 -1.42 20.36 5.31
CA LYS A 538 -2.63 20.16 6.14
C LYS A 538 -2.76 18.75 6.75
N GLN A 539 -1.73 17.90 6.68
CA GLN A 539 -1.76 16.57 7.31
C GLN A 539 -2.01 16.66 8.83
N PRO A 540 -2.80 15.75 9.42
CA PRO A 540 -3.31 15.91 10.79
C PRO A 540 -2.21 15.93 11.87
N GLN A 541 -1.10 15.24 11.62
CA GLN A 541 0.04 15.09 12.54
C GLN A 541 1.32 15.47 11.78
N ALA A 542 1.87 16.64 12.09
CA ALA A 542 3.00 17.18 11.33
C ALA A 542 3.96 18.00 12.19
N ILE A 543 5.25 17.84 11.95
CA ILE A 543 6.30 18.78 12.37
C ILE A 543 6.82 19.46 11.12
N ILE A 544 6.76 20.79 11.09
CA ILE A 544 7.15 21.61 9.95
C ILE A 544 8.38 22.40 10.35
N THR A 545 9.47 22.32 9.58
CA THR A 545 10.67 23.12 9.83
C THR A 545 10.78 24.26 8.82
N THR A 546 11.16 25.45 9.28
CA THR A 546 11.34 26.63 8.42
C THR A 546 12.36 27.60 8.98
N ARG A 547 12.90 28.49 8.14
CA ARG A 547 13.49 29.75 8.60
C ARG A 547 12.40 30.70 9.16
N PRO A 548 12.74 31.60 10.10
CA PRO A 548 11.81 32.60 10.62
C PRO A 548 11.28 33.50 9.51
N ARG A 549 9.97 33.80 9.51
CA ARG A 549 9.31 34.62 8.48
C ARG A 549 8.33 35.63 9.06
N PRO A 550 7.94 36.66 8.29
CA PRO A 550 6.74 37.45 8.58
C PRO A 550 5.50 36.54 8.53
N SER A 551 4.60 36.70 9.49
CA SER A 551 3.55 35.73 9.85
C SER A 551 2.39 35.54 8.86
N ASP A 552 2.34 36.26 7.74
CA ASP A 552 1.07 36.54 7.06
C ASP A 552 0.93 35.92 5.65
N GLU A 553 1.92 35.17 5.14
CA GLU A 553 1.96 34.76 3.72
C GLU A 553 1.45 33.34 3.40
N ILE A 554 1.23 32.44 4.38
CA ILE A 554 0.87 31.02 4.11
C ILE A 554 -0.19 30.49 5.08
N ASP A 555 -1.26 29.91 4.54
CA ASP A 555 -2.24 29.13 5.30
C ASP A 555 -1.67 27.76 5.71
N LEU A 556 -0.97 27.74 6.85
CA LEU A 556 -0.54 26.51 7.52
C LEU A 556 -1.68 25.80 8.26
N GLY A 557 -2.92 26.29 8.21
CA GLY A 557 -4.01 25.83 9.04
C GLY A 557 -3.73 26.05 10.54
N THR A 558 -4.29 25.21 11.40
CA THR A 558 -4.05 25.30 12.85
C THR A 558 -2.65 24.79 13.20
N VAL A 559 -1.89 25.61 13.93
CA VAL A 559 -0.61 25.23 14.54
C VAL A 559 -0.82 25.18 16.05
N ASP A 560 -0.55 24.03 16.66
CA ASP A 560 -0.81 23.81 18.09
C ASP A 560 0.37 24.23 18.97
N LEU A 561 1.58 24.21 18.42
CA LEU A 561 2.81 24.54 19.14
C LEU A 561 3.85 25.15 18.20
N GLU A 562 4.36 26.34 18.55
CA GLU A 562 5.45 27.02 17.85
C GLU A 562 6.72 26.98 18.71
N LEU A 563 7.81 26.48 18.12
CA LEU A 563 9.10 26.34 18.76
C LEU A 563 10.21 26.99 17.92
N GLU A 564 11.29 27.40 18.58
CA GLU A 564 12.53 27.85 17.96
C GLU A 564 13.67 26.90 18.31
N THR A 565 14.50 26.57 17.33
CA THR A 565 15.77 25.85 17.53
C THR A 565 16.85 26.86 17.94
N ILE A 566 17.46 26.64 19.10
CA ILE A 566 18.41 27.60 19.71
C ILE A 566 19.89 27.28 19.46
N GLY A 567 20.19 26.16 18.81
CA GLY A 567 21.58 25.69 18.63
C GLY A 567 22.15 25.07 19.90
N PHE A 568 23.47 25.05 20.07
CA PHE A 568 24.15 24.50 21.23
C PHE A 568 24.02 25.37 22.47
N LEU A 569 23.75 24.72 23.60
CA LEU A 569 23.91 25.34 24.91
C LEU A 569 25.41 25.54 25.23
N PRO A 570 25.78 26.51 26.09
CA PRO A 570 27.18 26.80 26.40
C PRO A 570 27.99 25.58 26.90
N ASP A 571 27.38 24.66 27.66
CA ASP A 571 28.04 23.44 28.12
C ASP A 571 28.24 22.41 26.98
N GLN A 572 27.32 22.38 26.01
CA GLN A 572 27.37 21.50 24.86
C GLN A 572 28.44 21.93 23.86
N VAL A 573 28.72 23.24 23.74
CA VAL A 573 29.86 23.75 22.95
C VAL A 573 31.17 23.13 23.44
N ASN A 574 31.42 23.15 24.75
CA ASN A 574 32.64 22.56 25.33
C ASN A 574 32.67 21.03 25.15
N LYS A 575 31.53 20.34 25.31
CA LYS A 575 31.44 18.89 25.04
C LYS A 575 31.74 18.54 23.58
N TYR A 576 31.35 19.41 22.65
CA TYR A 576 31.60 19.25 21.22
C TYR A 576 33.10 19.41 20.90
N ILE A 577 33.76 20.45 21.43
CA ILE A 577 35.20 20.71 21.22
C ILE A 577 36.05 19.56 21.76
N ASN A 578 35.76 19.10 22.97
CA ASN A 578 36.59 18.10 23.66
C ASN A 578 36.39 16.67 23.14
N HIS A 579 35.55 16.48 22.13
CA HIS A 579 35.32 15.15 21.60
C HIS A 579 36.51 14.71 20.71
N PRO A 580 37.14 13.54 20.97
CA PRO A 580 38.35 13.11 20.24
C PRO A 580 38.12 12.90 18.73
N GLU A 581 36.90 12.55 18.31
CA GLU A 581 36.57 12.44 16.88
C GLU A 581 36.30 13.80 16.22
N ILE A 582 36.11 14.87 17.03
CA ILE A 582 35.86 16.22 16.53
C ILE A 582 37.17 17.00 16.44
N VAL A 583 37.87 17.10 17.57
CA VAL A 583 39.20 17.68 17.71
C VAL A 583 40.12 16.63 18.35
N PRO A 584 40.91 15.90 17.55
CA PRO A 584 41.75 14.80 18.07
C PRO A 584 42.83 15.24 19.06
N ASP A 585 43.36 16.44 18.87
CA ASP A 585 44.41 16.98 19.74
C ASP A 585 43.80 17.78 20.91
N GLY A 586 43.98 17.26 22.13
CA GLY A 586 43.44 17.87 23.35
C GLY A 586 44.12 19.19 23.76
N GLY A 587 45.24 19.57 23.16
CA GLY A 587 45.78 20.92 23.31
C GLY A 587 45.10 21.91 22.35
N THR A 588 44.79 21.49 21.12
CA THR A 588 44.03 22.27 20.14
C THR A 588 42.63 22.57 20.67
N ALA A 589 41.98 21.59 21.31
CA ALA A 589 40.73 21.77 22.02
C ALA A 589 40.81 22.90 23.06
N ARG A 590 41.86 22.89 23.91
CA ARG A 590 42.10 23.93 24.92
C ARG A 590 42.39 25.31 24.33
N GLU A 591 43.05 25.36 23.18
CA GLU A 591 43.29 26.62 22.45
C GLU A 591 41.99 27.23 21.92
N ILE A 592 41.13 26.42 21.31
CA ILE A 592 39.80 26.84 20.82
C ILE A 592 38.95 27.34 21.99
N GLU A 593 38.90 26.60 23.11
CA GLU A 593 38.18 27.03 24.31
C GLU A 593 38.69 28.36 24.86
N SER A 594 40.01 28.51 24.99
CA SER A 594 40.63 29.74 25.46
C SER A 594 40.33 30.92 24.53
N PHE A 595 40.26 30.67 23.21
CA PHE A 595 39.89 31.67 22.23
C PHE A 595 38.43 32.11 22.38
N LEU A 596 37.48 31.17 22.50
CA LEU A 596 36.07 31.48 22.66
C LEU A 596 35.80 32.22 23.97
N GLN A 597 36.49 31.86 25.05
CA GLN A 597 36.40 32.58 26.33
C GLN A 597 36.87 34.04 26.23
N LYS A 598 37.82 34.33 25.34
CA LYS A 598 38.34 35.68 25.10
C LYS A 598 37.48 36.51 24.13
N HIS A 599 36.62 35.87 23.33
CA HIS A 599 35.84 36.51 22.27
C HIS A 599 34.34 36.19 22.42
N THR A 600 33.63 37.01 23.20
CA THR A 600 32.20 36.81 23.54
C THR A 600 31.26 36.77 22.33
N LEU A 601 31.53 37.58 21.30
CA LEU A 601 30.76 37.56 20.04
C LEU A 601 30.93 36.22 19.30
N MET A 602 32.16 35.70 19.26
CA MET A 602 32.47 34.41 18.63
C MET A 602 31.86 33.25 19.41
N GLN A 603 31.98 33.28 20.74
CA GLN A 603 31.34 32.29 21.61
C GLN A 603 29.83 32.19 21.37
N SER A 604 29.19 33.32 21.14
CA SER A 604 27.77 33.36 20.79
C SER A 604 27.54 32.71 19.42
N LEU A 605 28.20 33.18 18.37
CA LEU A 605 28.05 32.64 17.00
C LEU A 605 28.29 31.11 16.94
N MET A 606 29.28 30.61 17.68
CA MET A 606 29.60 29.18 17.77
C MET A 606 28.54 28.32 18.48
N GLN A 607 27.45 28.89 18.97
CA GLN A 607 26.26 28.12 19.34
C GLN A 607 25.56 27.54 18.11
N ILE A 608 25.79 28.09 16.91
CA ILE A 608 25.26 27.53 15.66
C ILE A 608 26.15 26.33 15.25
N PRO A 609 25.63 25.09 15.18
CA PRO A 609 26.44 23.90 14.97
C PRO A 609 27.31 23.91 13.72
N ILE A 610 26.82 24.41 12.57
CA ILE A 610 27.63 24.47 11.35
C ILE A 610 28.81 25.43 11.49
N GLN A 611 28.63 26.53 12.23
CA GLN A 611 29.68 27.52 12.46
C GLN A 611 30.72 26.95 13.42
N MET A 612 30.26 26.21 14.42
CA MET A 612 31.13 25.50 15.36
C MET A 612 32.01 24.46 14.67
N ASP A 613 31.42 23.66 13.77
CA ASP A 613 32.16 22.68 13.00
C ASP A 613 33.16 23.33 12.04
N ALA A 614 32.79 24.46 11.42
CA ALA A 614 33.68 25.24 10.55
C ALA A 614 34.88 25.81 11.32
N LEU A 615 34.66 26.30 12.55
CA LEU A 615 35.75 26.74 13.41
C LEU A 615 36.69 25.59 13.77
N CYS A 616 36.14 24.44 14.18
CA CYS A 616 36.95 23.26 14.53
C CYS A 616 37.75 22.75 13.33
N TYR A 617 37.17 22.78 12.13
CA TYR A 617 37.83 22.34 10.90
C TYR A 617 38.92 23.32 10.43
N SER A 618 38.66 24.63 10.51
CA SER A 618 39.59 25.66 10.06
C SER A 618 40.74 25.93 11.04
N TRP A 619 40.69 25.44 12.27
CA TRP A 619 41.73 25.68 13.28
C TRP A 619 43.10 25.08 12.91
N GLU A 620 44.17 25.88 12.95
CA GLU A 620 45.57 25.45 12.75
C GLU A 620 46.50 26.03 13.83
N ARG A 621 47.51 25.24 14.23
CA ARG A 621 48.44 25.61 15.31
C ARG A 621 49.59 26.54 14.89
N ASP A 622 50.05 26.43 13.64
CA ASP A 622 51.33 27.01 13.23
C ASP A 622 51.22 28.40 12.58
N SER A 623 50.01 28.93 12.37
CA SER A 623 49.81 30.28 11.84
C SER A 623 49.72 31.32 12.97
N LEU A 624 50.85 31.98 13.24
CA LEU A 624 50.93 33.10 14.19
C LEU A 624 50.30 34.41 13.66
N GLU A 625 49.97 34.50 12.36
CA GLU A 625 49.49 35.74 11.72
C GLU A 625 48.00 35.74 11.28
N GLY A 626 47.24 34.65 11.48
CA GLY A 626 45.92 34.53 10.83
C GLY A 626 44.82 33.82 11.61
N ARG A 627 44.74 33.95 12.94
CA ARG A 627 43.60 33.36 13.67
C ARG A 627 42.30 34.05 13.25
N PRO A 628 41.28 33.31 12.75
CA PRO A 628 40.09 33.93 12.21
C PRO A 628 39.29 34.65 13.31
N GLN A 629 39.25 35.98 13.23
CA GLN A 629 38.54 36.84 14.20
C GLN A 629 37.11 37.20 13.77
N THR A 630 36.74 36.88 12.53
CA THR A 630 35.42 37.15 11.96
C THR A 630 34.83 35.89 11.32
N MET A 631 33.51 35.83 11.19
CA MET A 631 32.85 34.75 10.44
C MET A 631 33.38 34.62 9.01
N THR A 632 33.64 35.74 8.33
CA THR A 632 34.21 35.76 6.99
C THR A 632 35.56 35.06 6.95
N SER A 633 36.45 35.33 7.92
CA SER A 633 37.75 34.66 7.98
C SER A 633 37.65 33.16 8.29
N ILE A 634 36.65 32.72 9.07
CA ILE A 634 36.39 31.28 9.29
C ILE A 634 35.96 30.63 7.97
N TYR A 635 35.03 31.23 7.25
CA TYR A 635 34.56 30.68 5.97
C TYR A 635 35.67 30.65 4.93
N GLN A 636 36.48 31.71 4.82
CA GLN A 636 37.65 31.74 3.92
C GLN A 636 38.64 30.62 4.24
N ALA A 637 39.05 30.48 5.51
CA ALA A 637 39.94 29.41 5.94
C ALA A 637 39.32 28.01 5.70
N THR A 638 38.01 27.87 5.89
CA THR A 638 37.29 26.63 5.60
C THR A 638 37.34 26.30 4.11
N VAL A 639 37.03 27.26 3.23
CA VAL A 639 37.05 27.11 1.77
C VAL A 639 38.44 26.69 1.29
N LEU A 640 39.49 27.37 1.73
CA LEU A 640 40.88 27.02 1.38
C LEU A 640 41.23 25.59 1.79
N LYS A 641 40.88 25.16 3.01
CA LYS A 641 41.08 23.77 3.44
C LYS A 641 40.26 22.77 2.64
N LEU A 642 39.04 23.11 2.23
CA LEU A 642 38.23 22.24 1.38
C LEU A 642 38.88 22.08 0.01
N TRP A 643 39.35 23.17 -0.60
CA TRP A 643 40.09 23.11 -1.87
C TRP A 643 41.35 22.27 -1.75
N ARG A 644 42.13 22.46 -0.68
CA ARG A 644 43.32 21.64 -0.41
C ARG A 644 43.01 20.15 -0.31
N LYS A 645 41.88 19.80 0.30
CA LYS A 645 41.43 18.41 0.43
C LYS A 645 40.95 17.83 -0.92
N ASP A 646 40.25 18.63 -1.70
CA ASP A 646 39.55 18.18 -2.90
C ASP A 646 40.36 18.26 -4.19
N ILE A 647 41.43 19.08 -4.23
CA ILE A 647 42.29 19.25 -5.42
C ILE A 647 42.88 17.93 -5.92
N LEU A 648 43.13 16.98 -5.02
CA LEU A 648 43.60 15.62 -5.35
C LEU A 648 42.54 14.80 -6.09
N GLN A 649 41.26 15.06 -5.86
CA GLN A 649 40.14 14.38 -6.50
C GLN A 649 39.73 15.03 -7.84
N LEU A 650 40.09 16.30 -8.04
CA LEU A 650 39.81 17.05 -9.28
C LEU A 650 40.69 16.63 -10.46
N GLY A 651 41.75 15.85 -10.22
CA GLY A 651 42.64 15.35 -11.28
C GLY A 651 43.44 16.45 -11.99
N ILE A 652 43.68 17.57 -11.30
CA ILE A 652 44.45 18.72 -11.77
C ILE A 652 45.89 18.29 -12.05
N ARG A 653 46.44 18.80 -13.15
CA ARG A 653 47.82 18.56 -13.57
C ARG A 653 48.63 19.83 -13.39
N ASP A 654 49.89 19.69 -13.03
CA ASP A 654 50.82 20.81 -12.95
C ASP A 654 51.24 21.31 -14.34
N ASP A 655 52.07 22.35 -14.37
CA ASP A 655 52.62 22.96 -15.60
C ASP A 655 53.41 21.99 -16.48
N GLN A 656 53.82 20.84 -15.94
CA GLN A 656 54.55 19.78 -16.63
C GLN A 656 53.63 18.65 -17.10
N GLY A 657 52.31 18.79 -16.89
CA GLY A 657 51.30 17.82 -17.29
C GLY A 657 51.20 16.60 -16.37
N MET A 658 51.86 16.60 -15.21
CA MET A 658 51.83 15.53 -14.22
C MET A 658 50.68 15.75 -13.22
N PRO A 659 49.96 14.69 -12.80
CA PRO A 659 48.91 14.82 -11.79
C PRO A 659 49.49 15.30 -10.45
N LEU A 660 48.80 16.22 -9.79
CA LEU A 660 49.16 16.67 -8.44
C LEU A 660 49.11 15.49 -7.47
N THR A 661 50.18 15.30 -6.71
CA THR A 661 50.30 14.27 -5.67
C THR A 661 50.16 14.88 -4.28
N GLU A 662 49.81 14.06 -3.28
CA GLU A 662 49.62 14.53 -1.90
C GLU A 662 50.86 15.25 -1.33
N GLY A 663 52.06 14.80 -1.69
CA GLY A 663 53.31 15.46 -1.31
C GLY A 663 53.41 16.87 -1.88
N ARG A 664 53.09 17.06 -3.17
CA ARG A 664 53.16 18.37 -3.83
C ARG A 664 52.11 19.35 -3.33
N VAL A 665 50.90 18.87 -3.00
CA VAL A 665 49.85 19.71 -2.41
C VAL A 665 50.22 20.19 -1.00
N LYS A 666 51.06 19.45 -0.27
CA LYS A 666 51.61 19.91 1.02
C LYS A 666 52.62 21.05 0.86
N ASP A 667 53.32 21.10 -0.27
CA ASP A 667 54.33 22.12 -0.57
C ASP A 667 53.74 23.42 -1.15
N ILE A 668 52.48 23.40 -1.61
CA ILE A 668 51.76 24.60 -2.08
C ILE A 668 51.39 25.47 -0.87
N PHE A 669 51.71 26.77 -0.93
CA PHE A 669 51.25 27.74 0.06
C PHE A 669 49.73 27.88 0.02
N GLU A 670 49.11 28.09 1.17
CA GLU A 670 47.65 28.12 1.29
C GLU A 670 47.01 29.23 0.44
N SER A 671 47.72 30.35 0.25
CA SER A 671 47.33 31.46 -0.65
C SER A 671 47.33 31.10 -2.13
N ASP A 672 48.08 30.09 -2.52
CA ASP A 672 48.38 29.80 -3.93
C ASP A 672 47.51 28.65 -4.46
N ILE A 673 46.72 28.00 -3.60
CA ILE A 673 45.86 26.86 -3.97
C ILE A 673 44.83 27.27 -5.04
N GLU A 674 44.26 28.47 -4.91
CA GLU A 674 43.23 28.97 -5.82
C GLU A 674 43.75 29.17 -7.25
N ASP A 675 45.05 29.46 -7.41
CA ASP A 675 45.71 29.63 -8.71
C ASP A 675 45.71 28.34 -9.55
N TYR A 676 45.60 27.16 -8.91
CA TYR A 676 45.57 25.86 -9.58
C TYR A 676 44.18 25.44 -10.05
N ILE A 677 43.11 26.09 -9.59
CA ILE A 677 41.70 25.70 -9.82
C ILE A 677 40.77 26.87 -10.20
N PRO A 678 41.20 27.84 -11.03
CA PRO A 678 40.40 29.04 -11.30
C PRO A 678 39.10 28.71 -12.05
N ASN A 679 39.08 27.66 -12.88
CA ASN A 679 37.88 27.28 -13.63
C ASN A 679 36.81 26.69 -12.72
N GLU A 680 37.21 25.85 -11.78
CA GLU A 680 36.33 25.19 -10.83
C GLU A 680 35.74 26.20 -9.83
N ILE A 681 36.54 27.16 -9.34
CA ILE A 681 36.08 28.27 -8.51
C ILE A 681 35.02 29.09 -9.24
N ASN A 682 35.34 29.58 -10.45
CA ASN A 682 34.42 30.38 -11.25
C ASN A 682 33.10 29.66 -11.54
N LEU A 683 33.16 28.34 -11.77
CA LEU A 683 31.96 27.53 -12.00
C LEU A 683 31.10 27.41 -10.73
N ILE A 684 31.70 27.13 -9.57
CA ILE A 684 30.96 27.07 -8.30
C ILE A 684 30.35 28.43 -7.96
N GLU A 685 31.11 29.52 -8.10
CA GLU A 685 30.60 30.88 -7.85
C GLU A 685 29.46 31.25 -8.79
N GLY A 686 29.60 30.92 -10.08
CA GLY A 686 28.55 31.11 -11.08
C GLY A 686 27.27 30.33 -10.75
N LEU A 687 27.40 29.06 -10.36
CA LEU A 687 26.26 28.24 -9.92
C LEU A 687 25.66 28.76 -8.61
N ALA A 688 26.46 29.15 -7.63
CA ALA A 688 25.96 29.71 -6.39
C ALA A 688 25.16 31.00 -6.62
N PHE A 689 25.71 31.92 -7.42
CA PHE A 689 25.06 33.19 -7.73
C PHE A 689 23.77 32.98 -8.55
N HIS A 690 23.80 32.13 -9.57
CA HIS A 690 22.61 31.76 -10.35
C HIS A 690 21.53 31.12 -9.47
N GLY A 691 21.95 30.34 -8.47
CA GLY A 691 21.04 29.65 -7.54
C GLY A 691 20.33 30.63 -6.62
N LEU A 692 21.08 31.60 -6.10
CA LEU A 692 20.55 32.67 -5.26
C LEU A 692 19.57 33.57 -6.02
N THR A 693 19.82 33.87 -7.30
CA THR A 693 18.96 34.77 -8.09
C THR A 693 17.70 34.09 -8.62
N ASN A 694 17.73 32.78 -8.84
CA ASN A 694 16.60 32.02 -9.41
C ASN A 694 15.92 31.09 -8.39
N ASP A 695 16.29 31.17 -7.11
CA ASP A 695 15.81 30.27 -6.05
C ASP A 695 16.04 28.77 -6.39
N ILE A 696 17.21 28.48 -6.95
CA ILE A 696 17.65 27.12 -7.31
C ILE A 696 18.72 26.67 -6.32
N ILE A 697 18.44 25.58 -5.61
CA ILE A 697 19.31 25.02 -4.57
C ILE A 697 19.93 23.67 -5.02
N GLU A 698 19.41 23.09 -6.11
CA GLU A 698 19.88 21.82 -6.69
C GLU A 698 20.03 21.93 -8.22
N TYR A 699 21.13 21.38 -8.74
CA TYR A 699 21.51 21.42 -10.16
C TYR A 699 21.61 20.04 -10.80
N ARG A 700 21.15 19.85 -12.04
CA ARG A 700 21.27 18.57 -12.77
C ARG A 700 22.33 18.62 -13.87
N LEU A 701 22.99 17.48 -14.11
CA LEU A 701 23.90 17.32 -15.26
C LEU A 701 23.25 17.61 -16.64
N LYS A 702 21.92 17.52 -16.77
CA LYS A 702 21.18 17.63 -18.03
C LYS A 702 20.37 18.92 -18.20
N ASP A 703 20.42 19.86 -17.25
CA ASP A 703 19.66 21.11 -17.44
C ASP A 703 20.26 21.87 -18.64
N GLU A 704 19.48 22.00 -19.71
CA GLU A 704 19.90 22.66 -20.97
C GLU A 704 20.31 24.13 -20.78
N SER A 705 19.96 24.72 -19.63
CA SER A 705 20.41 26.04 -19.18
C SER A 705 21.91 26.10 -18.87
N HIS A 706 22.56 24.98 -18.51
CA HIS A 706 23.99 24.96 -18.17
C HIS A 706 24.90 25.19 -19.38
N SER A 707 24.57 24.59 -20.52
CA SER A 707 25.35 24.74 -21.75
C SER A 707 25.23 26.12 -22.38
N THR A 708 24.11 26.82 -22.12
CA THR A 708 23.82 28.15 -22.64
C THR A 708 24.33 29.28 -21.72
N THR A 709 24.35 29.05 -20.39
CA THR A 709 24.77 30.07 -19.40
C THR A 709 26.29 30.05 -19.13
N PHE A 710 26.95 28.88 -19.25
CA PHE A 710 28.39 28.73 -19.00
C PHE A 710 29.14 28.06 -20.18
N PRO A 711 29.29 28.75 -21.33
CA PRO A 711 29.83 28.16 -22.56
C PRO A 711 31.33 27.77 -22.49
N ASN A 712 32.08 28.25 -21.48
CA ASN A 712 33.52 28.00 -21.33
C ASN A 712 33.87 26.91 -20.30
N SER A 713 32.90 26.32 -19.58
CA SER A 713 33.18 25.22 -18.65
C SER A 713 33.34 23.91 -19.42
N THR A 714 34.50 23.25 -19.33
CA THR A 714 34.63 21.91 -19.90
C THR A 714 33.72 20.94 -19.16
N GLU A 715 32.99 20.09 -19.89
CA GLU A 715 32.17 18.99 -19.35
C GLU A 715 32.94 18.18 -18.28
N ARG A 716 34.27 18.12 -18.45
CA ARG A 716 35.23 17.51 -17.52
C ARG A 716 35.33 18.20 -16.16
N SER A 717 35.39 19.53 -16.08
CA SER A 717 35.40 20.28 -14.80
C SER A 717 34.08 20.08 -14.05
N PHE A 718 32.95 20.05 -14.76
CA PHE A 718 31.65 19.77 -14.16
C PHE A 718 31.55 18.32 -13.65
N LEU A 719 32.04 17.33 -14.40
CA LEU A 719 32.11 15.93 -13.95
C LEU A 719 33.09 15.71 -12.79
N ALA A 720 34.21 16.43 -12.76
CA ALA A 720 35.17 16.39 -11.66
C ALA A 720 34.57 17.01 -10.38
N LEU A 721 33.95 18.18 -10.49
CA LEU A 721 33.24 18.83 -9.39
C LEU A 721 32.04 18.05 -8.91
N ALA A 722 31.27 17.44 -9.81
CA ALA A 722 30.26 16.45 -9.49
C ALA A 722 30.87 15.40 -8.56
N THR A 723 31.93 14.72 -8.98
CA THR A 723 32.58 13.64 -8.22
C THR A 723 33.00 14.07 -6.81
N VAL A 724 33.51 15.30 -6.65
CA VAL A 724 33.91 15.89 -5.36
C VAL A 724 32.70 16.26 -4.48
N CYS A 725 31.66 16.89 -5.06
CA CYS A 725 30.46 17.31 -4.35
C CYS A 725 29.52 16.12 -3.99
N PHE A 726 29.55 15.03 -4.75
CA PHE A 726 28.81 13.78 -4.43
C PHE A 726 29.35 13.08 -3.19
N GLY A 727 30.61 13.34 -2.81
CA GLY A 727 31.20 12.83 -1.58
C GLY A 727 30.58 13.40 -0.30
N ARG A 728 29.87 14.54 -0.38
CA ARG A 728 29.40 15.31 0.80
C ARG A 728 27.91 15.63 0.81
N SER A 729 27.19 15.29 -0.25
CA SER A 729 25.72 15.41 -0.30
C SER A 729 25.11 14.02 -0.10
N HIS A 730 24.33 13.88 0.97
CA HIS A 730 23.68 12.63 1.38
C HIS A 730 22.63 12.11 0.38
N PHE A 731 23.00 11.68 -0.84
CA PHE A 731 22.10 10.94 -1.73
C PHE A 731 22.87 9.98 -2.65
N CYS A 732 23.26 8.82 -2.13
CA CYS A 732 23.73 7.71 -2.97
C CYS A 732 22.58 7.14 -3.82
N VAL A 733 22.74 7.14 -5.14
CA VAL A 733 22.30 6.02 -5.99
C VAL A 733 23.45 5.02 -5.98
N PRO A 734 23.26 3.73 -5.64
CA PRO A 734 24.35 2.76 -5.71
C PRO A 734 24.89 2.64 -7.14
N GLN A 735 26.21 2.50 -7.27
CA GLN A 735 27.00 2.46 -8.51
C GLN A 735 26.61 1.37 -9.54
N THR A 736 25.49 0.67 -9.36
CA THR A 736 25.01 -0.38 -10.26
C THR A 736 24.11 0.12 -11.39
N SER A 737 23.67 1.38 -11.41
CA SER A 737 22.91 1.92 -12.55
C SER A 737 23.84 2.53 -13.59
N ARG A 738 23.85 1.97 -14.81
CA ARG A 738 24.50 2.54 -16.02
C ARG A 738 23.84 3.84 -16.52
N ASP A 739 22.98 4.47 -15.71
CA ASP A 739 22.18 5.62 -16.11
C ASP A 739 22.74 6.88 -15.44
N THR A 740 23.62 7.58 -16.15
CA THR A 740 24.29 8.82 -15.74
C THR A 740 23.35 10.04 -15.69
N SER A 741 22.04 9.84 -15.92
CA SER A 741 21.01 10.89 -15.98
C SER A 741 20.52 11.41 -14.62
N LYS A 742 21.04 10.90 -13.49
CA LYS A 742 20.53 11.16 -12.12
C LYS A 742 21.56 11.78 -11.17
N VAL A 743 22.37 12.69 -11.68
CA VAL A 743 23.49 13.31 -10.95
C VAL A 743 23.08 14.74 -10.57
N PHE A 744 23.00 15.03 -9.26
CA PHE A 744 22.54 16.30 -8.68
C PHE A 744 23.60 17.00 -7.80
N VAL A 745 23.88 18.29 -8.01
CA VAL A 745 24.74 19.09 -7.10
C VAL A 745 23.85 19.99 -6.25
N SER A 746 23.95 19.90 -4.92
CA SER A 746 23.21 20.78 -3.98
C SER A 746 24.18 21.71 -3.27
N PHE A 747 23.89 23.02 -3.30
CA PHE A 747 24.62 24.03 -2.55
C PHE A 747 23.75 24.45 -1.36
N THR A 748 24.15 24.09 -0.13
CA THR A 748 23.47 24.49 1.12
C THR A 748 24.19 25.61 1.84
#